data_AF-Q13V04-F1
#
_entry.id   AF-Q13V04-F1
#
_cell.length_a   1.000
_cell.length_b   1.000
_cell.length_c   1.000
_cell.angle_alpha   90.00
_cell.angle_beta   90.00
_cell.angle_gamma   90.00
#
_symmetry.space_group_name_H-M   'P 1'
#
loop_
_entity.id
_entity.type
_entity.pdbx_description
1 polymer ?
#
loop_
_entity_poly.entity_id
_entity_poly.type
_entity_poly.pdbx_seq_one_letter_code
_entity_poly.pdbx_strand_id
1 'polypeptide(L)'
;MTRNVAASTVLRGLKDFQRDTVEYVFERMFDETQPATRFLVADEVGLGKTMIAKGVVAKTIDRYTHTNERIDIVYVCSSIEIAAQNIRRLRLPGQPDMSKANRLTLLPLYTRELARNAVNLIGFTPGTALPSNNGAGRRTGRKEERHLIYQMLRDLPGVSERGLSRALKATAGKDWKRDAQKPLDYDKAIAKAYRQAIKNDRVLYRELREIANIHDDGRKTVSDTDKERRAMLTGELRTLLARTCLVALKPALVILDEFQRFNDLFEDPAESENPAAELAHQLFNYEARTRVLLLSATPYKMYARDDEDEDHYADFLHTLKFLYPGDQAKVDALKIDISAMRTGLLGARGAADFAALEQVKERIERTLRHVMCRTERVEATRRADSMIREKLLVPRLHPRDLADFRALESLAQALKEPETIEYWKSSPYLLNFMDGYKFKETVREQAEQTSSPIHAVLLRHALALLSQKDIAGYRQIDPGNARLRALIERIDADGLWKLLWMPPSLNYWQAAGEYAEVGTVSKQLVFSAWNVVPDALAALLSFEAERRLIQRAKRSVAYAKMPDRFAQQLRFSIKRGSGPTGMSALLLAFPSQALAQLVDPLTLRALASVDAMPGYADLRERAMTVMASALEPLLDRSVKEGPFDRRWYWVALARLEAQLRPAARDWCALRWAEARSGRGDEQEDPVSAFDAHVNLWLDAWDGNVIGLGRVPNDIVSVLASVALCGPATCALRTLLKIWPHEMAPDAMLDAAARVAEGLRSQFNSPCAVVMLKTVEDEDSYWQSVLQYAADGNLQALLDEYAHILFESNGLADHAAQDGCETLADAMYEAMSLRSAPLQPDELQIRDEQLSIKPFETRVRTHFALRFGNQRGEDGAVARRKVVQAAFNSPFWPFVLASTSVGQEGLDFHNWCHSVVHWNLPSNPVDMEQREGRVHRYKGYAVRKNVARRHGIAALQETRGDLWNTLFDLAVQSRAPDANDLIPYWIYEDEDGASIERTVMTLPLSRDEFRYRRLKRSLALYRLVFAQPRQEDLLSCLEQNLSEEDAVASVGRWRISLGPRRR
;
A
#
# COMPACT_ATOMS: atom_id res chain seq x y z
N MET A 1 -23.75 -25.17 -3.97
CA MET A 1 -23.06 -25.37 -5.26
C MET A 1 -21.58 -24.93 -5.16
N THR A 2 -20.83 -25.42 -4.18
CA THR A 2 -19.44 -24.99 -3.88
C THR A 2 -18.36 -26.00 -4.35
N ARG A 3 -18.76 -27.10 -4.99
CA ARG A 3 -17.89 -28.28 -5.17
C ARG A 3 -17.00 -28.31 -6.41
N ASN A 4 -17.11 -27.37 -7.35
CA ASN A 4 -16.44 -27.51 -8.65
C ASN A 4 -15.67 -26.26 -9.11
N VAL A 5 -14.71 -25.78 -8.31
CA VAL A 5 -13.59 -25.03 -8.91
C VAL A 5 -12.39 -25.98 -8.87
N ALA A 6 -12.12 -26.66 -9.99
CA ALA A 6 -10.95 -27.52 -10.11
C ALA A 6 -9.67 -26.68 -9.88
N ALA A 7 -8.69 -27.21 -9.14
CA ALA A 7 -7.41 -26.52 -8.92
C ALA A 7 -6.77 -26.08 -10.23
N SER A 8 -7.00 -26.84 -11.32
CA SER A 8 -6.56 -26.48 -12.68
C SER A 8 -6.96 -25.07 -13.15
N THR A 9 -8.10 -24.52 -12.68
CA THR A 9 -8.52 -23.15 -13.02
C THR A 9 -7.72 -22.11 -12.27
N VAL A 10 -7.44 -22.34 -10.98
CA VAL A 10 -6.62 -21.45 -10.15
C VAL A 10 -5.18 -21.43 -10.64
N LEU A 11 -4.64 -22.61 -10.97
CA LEU A 11 -3.26 -22.77 -11.45
C LEU A 11 -3.03 -22.12 -12.83
N ARG A 12 -4.07 -22.01 -13.67
CA ARG A 12 -4.00 -21.28 -14.95
C ARG A 12 -3.78 -19.79 -14.79
N GLY A 13 -4.26 -19.20 -13.69
CA GLY A 13 -4.05 -17.79 -13.36
C GLY A 13 -2.68 -17.49 -12.74
N LEU A 14 -1.89 -18.51 -12.40
CA LEU A 14 -0.56 -18.35 -11.84
C LEU A 14 0.49 -18.22 -12.94
N LYS A 15 1.53 -17.45 -12.65
CA LYS A 15 2.74 -17.39 -13.46
C LYS A 15 3.49 -18.72 -13.38
N ASP A 16 4.24 -19.08 -14.43
CA ASP A 16 4.89 -20.38 -14.55
C ASP A 16 5.75 -20.78 -13.33
N PHE A 17 6.59 -19.88 -12.81
CA PHE A 17 7.42 -20.13 -11.63
C PHE A 17 6.58 -20.26 -10.36
N GLN A 18 5.47 -19.51 -10.25
CA GLN A 18 4.55 -19.63 -9.12
C GLN A 18 3.83 -20.97 -9.16
N ARG A 19 3.41 -21.41 -10.35
CA ARG A 19 2.83 -22.73 -10.57
C ARG A 19 3.84 -23.82 -10.21
N ASP A 20 5.10 -23.68 -10.65
CA ASP A 20 6.17 -24.63 -10.31
C ASP A 20 6.39 -24.71 -8.79
N THR A 21 6.38 -23.58 -8.09
CA THR A 21 6.42 -23.56 -6.62
C THR A 21 5.22 -24.27 -6.02
N VAL A 22 3.99 -24.03 -6.51
CA VAL A 22 2.78 -24.68 -6.00
C VAL A 22 2.82 -26.19 -6.20
N GLU A 23 3.20 -26.64 -7.39
CA GLU A 23 3.38 -28.06 -7.72
C GLU A 23 4.39 -28.69 -6.76
N TYR A 24 5.57 -28.09 -6.65
CA TYR A 24 6.66 -28.55 -5.79
C TYR A 24 6.26 -28.64 -4.31
N VAL A 25 5.69 -27.56 -3.77
CA VAL A 25 5.24 -27.49 -2.36
C VAL A 25 4.21 -28.58 -2.09
N PHE A 26 3.23 -28.74 -2.97
CA PHE A 26 2.18 -29.74 -2.80
C PHE A 26 2.73 -31.17 -2.86
N GLU A 27 3.60 -31.48 -3.83
CA GLU A 27 4.25 -32.78 -3.93
C GLU A 27 5.06 -33.13 -2.67
N ARG A 28 5.82 -32.18 -2.11
CA ARG A 28 6.60 -32.42 -0.88
C ARG A 28 5.71 -32.60 0.34
N MET A 29 4.69 -31.77 0.50
CA MET A 29 3.81 -31.82 1.68
C MET A 29 2.93 -33.08 1.72
N PHE A 30 2.60 -33.64 0.56
CA PHE A 30 1.70 -34.79 0.43
C PHE A 30 2.39 -36.04 -0.14
N ASP A 31 3.73 -36.11 -0.14
CA ASP A 31 4.50 -37.30 -0.51
C ASP A 31 4.04 -38.53 0.32
N GLU A 32 3.87 -39.68 -0.32
CA GLU A 32 3.32 -40.89 0.31
C GLU A 32 4.31 -41.55 1.27
N THR A 33 5.61 -41.35 1.06
CA THR A 33 6.67 -42.06 1.79
C THR A 33 7.34 -41.18 2.85
N GLN A 34 7.65 -39.94 2.50
CA GLN A 34 8.34 -38.99 3.36
C GLN A 34 7.73 -37.58 3.20
N PRO A 35 6.51 -37.35 3.74
CA PRO A 35 5.85 -36.07 3.64
C PRO A 35 6.55 -35.00 4.47
N ALA A 36 6.78 -33.83 3.87
CA ALA A 36 7.15 -32.62 4.60
C ALA A 36 5.89 -31.99 5.22
N THR A 37 5.51 -32.43 6.42
CA THR A 37 4.28 -31.95 7.09
C THR A 37 4.28 -30.45 7.35
N ARG A 38 5.47 -29.83 7.39
CA ARG A 38 5.70 -28.40 7.53
C ARG A 38 6.64 -27.96 6.40
N PHE A 39 6.28 -26.91 5.67
CA PHE A 39 7.03 -26.47 4.49
C PHE A 39 7.15 -24.94 4.41
N LEU A 40 8.31 -24.45 4.00
CA LEU A 40 8.63 -23.02 3.91
C LEU A 40 8.80 -22.54 2.46
N VAL A 41 7.99 -21.57 2.05
CA VAL A 41 8.17 -20.81 0.81
C VAL A 41 8.89 -19.51 1.13
N ALA A 42 10.18 -19.49 0.80
CA ALA A 42 11.10 -18.40 1.09
C ALA A 42 11.47 -17.53 -0.11
N ASP A 43 10.58 -17.42 -1.10
CA ASP A 43 10.81 -16.61 -2.31
C ASP A 43 11.21 -15.16 -2.00
N GLU A 44 11.74 -14.42 -2.97
CA GLU A 44 12.04 -13.01 -2.78
C GLU A 44 10.76 -12.17 -2.49
N VAL A 45 10.94 -11.02 -1.84
CA VAL A 45 9.85 -10.10 -1.54
C VAL A 45 9.16 -9.67 -2.84
N GLY A 46 7.82 -9.74 -2.88
CA GLY A 46 7.03 -9.25 -4.01
C GLY A 46 6.74 -10.25 -5.13
N LEU A 47 7.19 -11.50 -5.05
CA LEU A 47 6.93 -12.55 -6.03
C LEU A 47 5.55 -13.24 -5.90
N GLY A 48 4.65 -12.71 -5.08
CA GLY A 48 3.27 -13.19 -4.99
C GLY A 48 3.05 -14.44 -4.13
N LYS A 49 3.65 -14.52 -2.94
CA LYS A 49 3.48 -15.65 -2.00
C LYS A 49 2.02 -15.98 -1.67
N THR A 50 1.17 -14.96 -1.59
CA THR A 50 -0.28 -15.15 -1.37
C THR A 50 -0.94 -15.89 -2.55
N MET A 51 -0.46 -15.69 -3.78
CA MET A 51 -0.95 -16.42 -4.96
C MET A 51 -0.47 -17.87 -4.97
N ILE A 52 0.78 -18.11 -4.55
CA ILE A 52 1.31 -19.47 -4.32
C ILE A 52 0.45 -20.19 -3.26
N ALA A 53 0.19 -19.53 -2.12
CA ALA A 53 -0.66 -20.08 -1.08
C ALA A 53 -2.10 -20.36 -1.58
N LYS A 54 -2.66 -19.51 -2.45
CA LYS A 54 -3.96 -19.76 -3.11
C LYS A 54 -3.92 -21.05 -3.95
N GLY A 55 -2.85 -21.26 -4.71
CA GLY A 55 -2.66 -22.49 -5.49
C GLY A 55 -2.56 -23.73 -4.60
N VAL A 56 -1.80 -23.66 -3.51
CA VAL A 56 -1.68 -24.77 -2.52
C VAL A 56 -3.02 -25.06 -1.86
N VAL A 57 -3.79 -24.02 -1.51
CA VAL A 57 -5.17 -24.14 -1.01
C VAL A 57 -6.05 -24.88 -2.00
N ALA A 58 -6.03 -24.48 -3.28
CA ALA A 58 -6.85 -25.11 -4.31
C ALA A 58 -6.54 -26.61 -4.46
N LYS A 59 -5.25 -26.98 -4.51
CA LYS A 59 -4.84 -28.39 -4.57
C LYS A 59 -5.21 -29.19 -3.31
N THR A 60 -5.10 -28.56 -2.14
CA THR A 60 -5.51 -29.18 -0.87
C THR A 60 -7.01 -29.48 -0.88
N ILE A 61 -7.83 -28.55 -1.38
CA ILE A 61 -9.27 -28.76 -1.53
C ILE A 61 -9.55 -29.93 -2.48
N ASP A 62 -8.94 -29.95 -3.66
CA ASP A 62 -9.11 -31.05 -4.63
C ASP A 62 -8.79 -32.41 -4.01
N ARG A 63 -7.69 -32.51 -3.25
CA ARG A 63 -7.25 -33.76 -2.58
C ARG A 63 -8.27 -34.31 -1.59
N TYR A 64 -8.98 -33.44 -0.88
CA TYR A 64 -9.95 -33.82 0.16
C TYR A 64 -11.41 -33.77 -0.32
N THR A 65 -11.68 -33.32 -1.54
CA THR A 65 -13.05 -33.20 -2.07
C THR A 65 -13.79 -34.54 -2.07
N HIS A 66 -13.06 -35.66 -2.20
CA HIS A 66 -13.61 -37.02 -2.20
C HIS A 66 -13.87 -37.61 -0.79
N THR A 67 -13.39 -36.99 0.30
CA THR A 67 -13.54 -37.57 1.65
C THR A 67 -14.88 -37.23 2.32
N ASN A 68 -15.69 -36.35 1.72
CA ASN A 68 -16.96 -35.84 2.26
C ASN A 68 -16.83 -35.17 3.64
N GLU A 69 -15.61 -34.83 4.06
CA GLU A 69 -15.32 -34.13 5.30
C GLU A 69 -15.29 -32.61 5.07
N ARG A 70 -15.47 -31.86 6.16
CA ARG A 70 -15.27 -30.40 6.18
C ARG A 70 -13.77 -30.09 6.05
N ILE A 71 -13.43 -29.15 5.18
CA ILE A 71 -12.04 -28.72 4.95
C ILE A 71 -11.87 -27.31 5.54
N ASP A 72 -11.18 -27.22 6.67
CA ASP A 72 -10.89 -25.94 7.31
C ASP A 72 -9.44 -25.52 7.04
N ILE A 73 -9.26 -24.31 6.49
CA ILE A 73 -7.96 -23.72 6.21
C ILE A 73 -7.78 -22.53 7.15
N VAL A 74 -6.67 -22.53 7.88
CA VAL A 74 -6.36 -21.50 8.87
C VAL A 74 -5.27 -20.61 8.32
N TYR A 75 -5.50 -19.31 8.27
CA TYR A 75 -4.52 -18.30 7.87
C TYR A 75 -4.16 -17.43 9.07
N VAL A 76 -2.88 -17.38 9.41
CA VAL A 76 -2.35 -16.60 10.55
C VAL A 76 -1.39 -15.55 10.02
N CYS A 77 -1.54 -14.30 10.47
CA CYS A 77 -0.61 -13.22 10.10
C CYS A 77 -0.46 -12.18 11.23
N SER A 78 0.42 -11.21 11.00
CA SER A 78 0.80 -10.17 11.98
C SER A 78 -0.28 -9.11 12.24
N SER A 79 -1.18 -8.88 11.28
CA SER A 79 -2.17 -7.78 11.33
C SER A 79 -3.54 -8.20 10.81
N ILE A 80 -4.61 -7.78 11.50
CA ILE A 80 -6.00 -8.11 11.12
C ILE A 80 -6.33 -7.54 9.74
N GLU A 81 -5.73 -6.39 9.39
CA GLU A 81 -5.92 -5.75 8.08
C GLU A 81 -5.33 -6.60 6.95
N ILE A 82 -4.11 -7.10 7.17
CA ILE A 82 -3.40 -7.97 6.23
C ILE A 82 -4.16 -9.29 6.10
N ALA A 83 -4.65 -9.86 7.21
CA ALA A 83 -5.52 -11.04 7.20
C ALA A 83 -6.73 -10.83 6.29
N ALA A 84 -7.51 -9.77 6.52
CA ALA A 84 -8.72 -9.52 5.75
C ALA A 84 -8.43 -9.34 4.25
N GLN A 85 -7.35 -8.63 3.90
CA GLN A 85 -6.95 -8.42 2.51
C GLN A 85 -6.46 -9.72 1.84
N ASN A 86 -5.57 -10.47 2.49
CA ASN A 86 -5.01 -11.69 1.93
C ASN A 86 -6.04 -12.81 1.85
N ILE A 87 -6.96 -12.92 2.82
CA ILE A 87 -8.06 -13.88 2.78
C ILE A 87 -8.97 -13.64 1.58
N ARG A 88 -9.28 -12.38 1.24
CA ARG A 88 -10.03 -12.05 0.01
C ARG A 88 -9.32 -12.57 -1.24
N ARG A 89 -7.98 -12.46 -1.30
CA ARG A 89 -7.16 -12.98 -2.42
C ARG A 89 -7.11 -14.51 -2.46
N LEU A 90 -7.02 -15.15 -1.29
CA LEU A 90 -6.97 -16.62 -1.14
C LEU A 90 -8.31 -17.31 -1.44
N ARG A 91 -9.43 -16.59 -1.30
CA ARG A 91 -10.78 -17.13 -1.52
C ARG A 91 -10.96 -17.65 -2.94
N LEU A 92 -11.62 -18.80 -3.06
CA LEU A 92 -12.05 -19.36 -4.34
C LEU A 92 -13.50 -18.98 -4.65
N PRO A 93 -13.89 -18.89 -5.93
CA PRO A 93 -15.27 -18.58 -6.32
C PRO A 93 -16.31 -19.46 -5.60
N GLY A 94 -17.39 -18.84 -5.13
CA GLY A 94 -18.50 -19.53 -4.44
C GLY A 94 -18.29 -19.86 -2.96
N GLN A 95 -17.09 -19.70 -2.39
CA GLN A 95 -16.87 -19.81 -0.94
C GLN A 95 -17.48 -18.61 -0.22
N PRO A 96 -18.02 -18.73 1.01
CA PRO A 96 -18.56 -17.58 1.77
C PRO A 96 -17.48 -16.70 2.42
N ASP A 97 -17.80 -15.43 2.68
CA ASP A 97 -16.93 -14.52 3.44
C ASP A 97 -17.09 -14.79 4.94
N MET A 98 -16.08 -15.43 5.54
CA MET A 98 -16.05 -15.75 6.97
C MET A 98 -15.13 -14.81 7.77
N SER A 99 -14.98 -13.55 7.34
CA SER A 99 -14.19 -12.50 8.03
C SER A 99 -14.65 -12.12 9.46
N LYS A 100 -15.73 -12.74 9.96
CA LYS A 100 -16.28 -12.47 11.31
C LYS A 100 -15.64 -13.33 12.41
N ALA A 101 -14.98 -14.44 12.08
CA ALA A 101 -14.40 -15.38 13.05
C ALA A 101 -12.92 -15.09 13.40
N ASN A 102 -12.55 -13.82 13.61
CA ASN A 102 -11.14 -13.42 13.80
C ASN A 102 -10.54 -13.79 15.18
N ARG A 103 -11.29 -14.48 16.05
CA ARG A 103 -10.86 -14.91 17.39
C ARG A 103 -11.34 -16.33 17.68
N LEU A 104 -10.40 -17.22 18.04
CA LEU A 104 -10.68 -18.61 18.40
C LEU A 104 -11.72 -18.74 19.52
N THR A 105 -11.66 -17.87 20.53
CA THR A 105 -12.59 -17.86 21.66
C THR A 105 -14.03 -17.51 21.27
N LEU A 106 -14.27 -16.89 20.11
CA LEU A 106 -15.61 -16.57 19.60
C LEU A 106 -16.11 -17.55 18.54
N LEU A 107 -15.30 -18.54 18.15
CA LEU A 107 -15.68 -19.60 17.21
C LEU A 107 -17.04 -20.25 17.52
N PRO A 108 -17.45 -20.48 18.79
CA PRO A 108 -18.75 -21.11 19.09
C PRO A 108 -19.97 -20.34 18.58
N LEU A 109 -19.85 -19.05 18.28
CA LEU A 109 -20.93 -18.25 17.70
C LEU A 109 -21.11 -18.49 16.20
N TYR A 110 -20.10 -19.07 15.53
CA TYR A 110 -20.03 -19.18 14.07
C TYR A 110 -19.98 -20.63 13.55
N THR A 111 -19.97 -21.64 14.43
CA THR A 111 -19.82 -23.04 14.01
C THR A 111 -20.93 -23.56 13.12
N ARG A 112 -22.18 -23.08 13.28
CA ARG A 112 -23.28 -23.45 12.40
C ARG A 112 -23.06 -22.98 10.97
N GLU A 113 -22.44 -21.81 10.80
CA GLU A 113 -22.06 -21.30 9.49
C GLU A 113 -20.91 -22.15 8.92
N LEU A 114 -19.91 -22.51 9.72
CA LEU A 114 -18.81 -23.40 9.31
C LEU A 114 -19.30 -24.79 8.88
N ALA A 115 -20.30 -25.35 9.57
CA ALA A 115 -20.88 -26.65 9.26
C ALA A 115 -21.73 -26.65 7.98
N ARG A 116 -22.24 -25.49 7.55
CA ARG A 116 -22.98 -25.37 6.27
C ARG A 116 -22.05 -25.40 5.06
N ASN A 117 -20.76 -25.15 5.24
CA ASN A 117 -19.79 -25.04 4.17
C ASN A 117 -18.90 -26.27 4.12
N ALA A 118 -18.65 -26.78 2.92
CA ALA A 118 -17.69 -27.86 2.71
C ALA A 118 -16.23 -27.39 2.89
N VAL A 119 -15.96 -26.11 2.60
CA VAL A 119 -14.64 -25.50 2.71
C VAL A 119 -14.75 -24.17 3.46
N ASN A 120 -13.92 -23.97 4.47
CA ASN A 120 -13.84 -22.73 5.26
C ASN A 120 -12.41 -22.17 5.24
N LEU A 121 -12.29 -20.85 5.05
CA LEU A 121 -11.04 -20.11 5.20
C LEU A 121 -11.17 -19.15 6.38
N ILE A 122 -10.31 -19.31 7.39
CA ILE A 122 -10.44 -18.67 8.70
C ILE A 122 -9.16 -17.90 9.03
N GLY A 123 -9.29 -16.61 9.30
CA GLY A 123 -8.18 -15.71 9.61
C GLY A 123 -7.96 -15.48 11.09
N PHE A 124 -6.71 -15.55 11.55
CA PHE A 124 -6.33 -15.22 12.92
C PHE A 124 -5.12 -14.30 12.96
N THR A 125 -4.99 -13.53 14.04
CA THR A 125 -3.72 -12.88 14.41
C THR A 125 -3.30 -13.34 15.80
N PRO A 126 -2.01 -13.70 16.03
CA PRO A 126 -1.57 -14.29 17.29
C PRO A 126 -1.98 -13.47 18.53
N GLY A 127 -1.71 -12.16 18.50
CA GLY A 127 -2.00 -11.27 19.63
C GLY A 127 -3.50 -11.06 19.92
N THR A 128 -4.41 -11.52 19.05
CA THR A 128 -5.86 -11.44 19.29
C THR A 128 -6.57 -12.78 19.39
N ALA A 129 -6.07 -13.81 18.70
CA ALA A 129 -6.65 -15.13 18.67
C ALA A 129 -6.11 -16.05 19.77
N LEU A 130 -4.85 -15.85 20.21
CA LEU A 130 -4.21 -16.64 21.25
C LEU A 130 -4.11 -15.78 22.54
N PRO A 131 -4.66 -16.24 23.68
CA PRO A 131 -4.49 -15.54 24.95
C PRO A 131 -3.01 -15.50 25.34
N SER A 132 -2.50 -14.29 25.62
CA SER A 132 -1.14 -14.05 26.14
C SER A 132 -1.22 -13.40 27.52
N ASN A 133 -0.28 -13.77 28.40
CA ASN A 133 -0.19 -13.25 29.77
C ASN A 133 0.50 -11.88 29.86
N ASN A 134 1.05 -11.35 28.76
CA ASN A 134 1.79 -10.09 28.77
C ASN A 134 0.86 -8.86 28.65
N GLY A 135 0.63 -8.21 29.80
CA GLY A 135 -0.08 -6.94 29.95
C GLY A 135 -1.50 -7.04 30.54
N ALA A 136 -1.79 -6.26 31.58
CA ALA A 136 -3.02 -6.31 32.37
C ALA A 136 -4.33 -6.13 31.56
N GLY A 137 -4.29 -5.36 30.45
CA GLY A 137 -5.44 -5.16 29.55
C GLY A 137 -5.70 -6.29 28.55
N ARG A 138 -4.70 -7.13 28.23
CA ARG A 138 -4.81 -8.24 27.27
C ARG A 138 -5.28 -9.55 27.91
N ARG A 139 -5.05 -9.70 29.22
CA ARG A 139 -5.36 -10.90 30.00
C ARG A 139 -6.86 -11.16 30.14
N THR A 140 -7.67 -10.10 30.30
CA THR A 140 -9.14 -10.21 30.51
C THR A 140 -9.98 -10.26 29.22
N GLY A 141 -9.39 -10.07 28.04
CA GLY A 141 -10.06 -10.19 26.74
C GLY A 141 -11.09 -9.10 26.40
N ARG A 142 -11.88 -9.31 25.35
CA ARG A 142 -13.00 -8.44 24.96
C ARG A 142 -14.27 -8.72 25.76
N LYS A 143 -15.16 -7.72 25.79
CA LYS A 143 -16.50 -7.83 26.38
C LYS A 143 -17.30 -9.00 25.79
N GLU A 144 -17.21 -9.21 24.48
CA GLU A 144 -17.87 -10.30 23.75
C GLU A 144 -17.39 -11.69 24.22
N GLU A 145 -16.08 -11.89 24.38
CA GLU A 145 -15.50 -13.17 24.85
C GLU A 145 -16.00 -13.50 26.25
N ARG A 146 -15.99 -12.51 27.14
CA ARG A 146 -16.49 -12.69 28.51
C ARG A 146 -18.00 -12.97 28.53
N HIS A 147 -18.76 -12.39 27.60
CA HIS A 147 -20.20 -12.59 27.50
C HIS A 147 -20.50 -14.04 27.09
N LEU A 148 -19.76 -14.55 26.12
CA LEU A 148 -19.84 -15.96 25.71
C LEU A 148 -19.45 -16.91 26.84
N ILE A 149 -18.32 -16.66 27.53
CA ILE A 149 -17.88 -17.47 28.67
C ILE A 149 -18.96 -17.50 29.77
N TYR A 150 -19.53 -16.34 30.13
CA TYR A 150 -20.63 -16.27 31.09
C TYR A 150 -21.82 -17.14 30.65
N GLN A 151 -22.28 -16.98 29.39
CA GLN A 151 -23.41 -17.73 28.84
C GLN A 151 -23.14 -19.24 28.79
N MET A 152 -21.88 -19.65 28.60
CA MET A 152 -21.48 -21.05 28.63
C MET A 152 -21.38 -21.60 30.05
N LEU A 153 -21.05 -20.80 31.07
CA LEU A 153 -20.74 -21.29 32.42
C LEU A 153 -21.79 -20.98 33.48
N ARG A 154 -22.78 -20.13 33.21
CA ARG A 154 -23.80 -19.72 34.21
C ARG A 154 -24.61 -20.87 34.82
N ASP A 155 -24.75 -22.00 34.10
CA ASP A 155 -25.47 -23.19 34.58
C ASP A 155 -24.52 -24.25 35.19
N LEU A 156 -23.25 -23.91 35.42
CA LEU A 156 -22.26 -24.87 35.92
C LEU A 156 -22.50 -25.12 37.43
N PRO A 157 -22.59 -26.38 37.90
CA PRO A 157 -22.92 -26.67 39.28
C PRO A 157 -21.98 -26.01 40.29
N GLY A 158 -22.54 -25.37 41.32
CA GLY A 158 -21.77 -24.73 42.40
C GLY A 158 -21.11 -23.40 42.04
N VAL A 159 -21.40 -22.82 40.88
CA VAL A 159 -20.95 -21.47 40.49
C VAL A 159 -22.14 -20.51 40.58
N SER A 160 -22.05 -19.43 41.38
CA SER A 160 -23.09 -18.40 41.42
C SER A 160 -23.15 -17.66 40.09
N GLU A 161 -24.33 -17.60 39.45
CA GLU A 161 -24.55 -16.81 38.23
C GLU A 161 -24.26 -15.32 38.46
N ARG A 162 -24.76 -14.77 39.56
CA ARG A 162 -24.58 -13.36 39.92
C ARG A 162 -23.12 -13.04 40.22
N GLY A 163 -22.45 -13.94 40.95
CA GLY A 163 -21.02 -13.88 41.24
C GLY A 163 -20.15 -13.94 39.98
N LEU A 164 -20.42 -14.91 39.11
CA LEU A 164 -19.72 -15.10 37.82
C LEU A 164 -19.86 -13.88 36.90
N SER A 165 -21.08 -13.33 36.79
CA SER A 165 -21.32 -12.10 36.01
C SER A 165 -20.42 -10.96 36.49
N ARG A 166 -20.30 -10.76 37.81
CA ARG A 166 -19.46 -9.71 38.39
C ARG A 166 -17.97 -9.98 38.25
N ALA A 167 -17.56 -11.24 38.38
CA ALA A 167 -16.17 -11.67 38.15
C ALA A 167 -15.73 -11.36 36.71
N LEU A 168 -16.59 -11.59 35.72
CA LEU A 168 -16.28 -11.35 34.31
C LEU A 168 -16.51 -9.90 33.84
N LYS A 169 -16.80 -8.96 34.74
CA LYS A 169 -17.06 -7.55 34.37
C LYS A 169 -15.82 -6.86 33.77
N ALA A 170 -14.66 -7.03 34.40
CA ALA A 170 -13.42 -6.30 34.07
C ALA A 170 -13.69 -4.82 33.75
N THR A 171 -13.32 -4.35 32.55
CA THR A 171 -13.48 -2.96 32.06
C THR A 171 -14.79 -2.69 31.31
N ALA A 172 -15.76 -3.62 31.29
CA ALA A 172 -16.95 -3.56 30.41
C ALA A 172 -18.01 -2.47 30.73
N GLY A 173 -17.70 -1.51 31.62
CA GLY A 173 -18.59 -0.40 31.96
C GLY A 173 -19.80 -0.77 32.83
N LYS A 174 -20.79 0.12 32.90
CA LYS A 174 -21.99 -0.03 33.76
C LYS A 174 -23.03 -0.99 33.16
N ASP A 175 -23.10 -1.08 31.84
CA ASP A 175 -24.12 -1.88 31.12
C ASP A 175 -23.87 -3.39 31.11
N TRP A 176 -22.67 -3.82 31.53
CA TRP A 176 -22.25 -5.23 31.51
C TRP A 176 -23.27 -6.21 32.11
N LYS A 177 -23.93 -5.86 33.22
CA LYS A 177 -24.90 -6.76 33.86
C LYS A 177 -26.07 -7.10 32.92
N ARG A 178 -26.55 -6.09 32.17
CA ARG A 178 -27.61 -6.25 31.17
C ARG A 178 -27.09 -7.06 29.98
N ASP A 179 -25.89 -6.73 29.50
CA ASP A 179 -25.30 -7.38 28.34
C ASP A 179 -25.02 -8.86 28.60
N ALA A 180 -24.41 -9.19 29.75
CA ALA A 180 -24.10 -10.56 30.14
C ALA A 180 -25.34 -11.45 30.16
N GLN A 181 -26.49 -10.94 30.64
CA GLN A 181 -27.75 -11.69 30.69
C GLN A 181 -28.41 -11.90 29.33
N LYS A 182 -28.08 -11.07 28.32
CA LYS A 182 -28.64 -11.21 26.97
C LYS A 182 -28.27 -12.60 26.42
N PRO A 183 -29.25 -13.44 26.03
CA PRO A 183 -28.97 -14.78 25.55
C PRO A 183 -28.14 -14.73 24.25
N LEU A 184 -27.19 -15.66 24.13
CA LEU A 184 -26.41 -15.88 22.92
C LEU A 184 -26.76 -17.25 22.32
N ASP A 185 -26.80 -17.32 21.00
CA ASP A 185 -26.84 -18.58 20.27
C ASP A 185 -25.40 -19.05 20.01
N TYR A 186 -25.04 -20.24 20.51
CA TYR A 186 -23.69 -20.78 20.44
C TYR A 186 -23.70 -22.31 20.35
N ASP A 187 -22.59 -22.89 19.91
CA ASP A 187 -22.39 -24.32 19.77
C ASP A 187 -22.50 -25.08 21.10
N LYS A 188 -23.51 -25.95 21.21
CA LYS A 188 -23.75 -26.74 22.43
C LYS A 188 -22.74 -27.87 22.61
N ALA A 189 -22.16 -28.41 21.54
CA ALA A 189 -21.14 -29.45 21.62
C ALA A 189 -19.82 -28.88 22.16
N ILE A 190 -19.38 -27.73 21.65
CA ILE A 190 -18.20 -27.02 22.18
C ILE A 190 -18.44 -26.61 23.63
N ALA A 191 -19.60 -26.03 23.95
CA ALA A 191 -19.92 -25.66 25.33
C ALA A 191 -19.92 -26.87 26.29
N LYS A 192 -20.42 -28.03 25.85
CA LYS A 192 -20.37 -29.27 26.64
C LYS A 192 -18.93 -29.73 26.86
N ALA A 193 -18.10 -29.75 25.81
CA ALA A 193 -16.68 -30.09 25.91
C ALA A 193 -15.92 -29.13 26.83
N TYR A 194 -16.19 -27.83 26.73
CA TYR A 194 -15.59 -26.80 27.56
C TYR A 194 -15.97 -26.95 29.04
N ARG A 195 -17.25 -27.15 29.34
CA ARG A 195 -17.73 -27.45 30.71
C ARG A 195 -17.09 -28.71 31.27
N GLN A 196 -16.87 -29.75 30.44
CA GLN A 196 -16.21 -30.97 30.88
C GLN A 196 -14.72 -30.75 31.14
N ALA A 197 -14.04 -29.99 30.28
CA ALA A 197 -12.62 -29.65 30.46
C ALA A 197 -12.40 -28.87 31.75
N ILE A 198 -13.28 -27.91 32.08
CA ILE A 198 -13.25 -27.19 33.36
C ILE A 198 -13.42 -28.16 34.53
N LYS A 199 -14.39 -29.08 34.48
CA LYS A 199 -14.62 -30.04 35.57
C LYS A 199 -13.44 -30.99 35.80
N ASN A 200 -12.71 -31.33 34.74
CA ASN A 200 -11.54 -32.19 34.81
C ASN A 200 -10.35 -31.46 35.44
N ASP A 201 -10.25 -30.14 35.25
CA ASP A 201 -9.29 -29.28 35.93
C ASP A 201 -9.81 -28.88 37.32
N ARG A 202 -9.50 -29.73 38.32
CA ARG A 202 -9.97 -29.54 39.70
C ARG A 202 -9.51 -28.23 40.33
N VAL A 203 -8.36 -27.68 39.90
CA VAL A 203 -7.80 -26.44 40.45
C VAL A 203 -8.56 -25.25 39.87
N LEU A 204 -8.64 -25.15 38.54
CA LEU A 204 -9.39 -24.10 37.85
C LEU A 204 -10.86 -24.07 38.28
N TYR A 205 -11.48 -25.24 38.44
CA TYR A 205 -12.88 -25.32 38.84
C TYR A 205 -13.12 -24.85 40.29
N ARG A 206 -12.19 -25.13 41.20
CA ARG A 206 -12.27 -24.63 42.59
C ARG A 206 -12.11 -23.11 42.61
N GLU A 207 -11.11 -22.58 41.90
CA GLU A 207 -10.84 -21.15 41.81
C GLU A 207 -12.05 -20.38 41.22
N LEU A 208 -12.66 -20.92 40.17
CA LEU A 208 -13.88 -20.37 39.57
C LEU A 208 -15.01 -20.23 40.58
N ARG A 209 -15.23 -21.24 41.42
CA ARG A 209 -16.29 -21.25 42.45
C ARG A 209 -15.98 -20.24 43.55
N GLU A 210 -14.74 -20.22 44.04
CA GLU A 210 -14.32 -19.28 45.08
C GLU A 210 -14.47 -17.83 44.65
N ILE A 211 -13.95 -17.49 43.46
CA ILE A 211 -14.06 -16.12 42.91
C ILE A 211 -15.51 -15.75 42.63
N ALA A 212 -16.33 -16.67 42.11
CA ALA A 212 -17.76 -16.41 41.94
C ALA A 212 -18.45 -16.12 43.28
N ASN A 213 -18.19 -16.92 44.33
CA ASN A 213 -18.76 -16.73 45.67
C ASN A 213 -18.31 -15.41 46.31
N ILE A 214 -17.02 -15.07 46.17
CA ILE A 214 -16.42 -13.80 46.61
C ILE A 214 -17.21 -12.61 46.05
N HIS A 215 -17.68 -12.69 44.80
CA HIS A 215 -18.38 -11.60 44.12
C HIS A 215 -19.91 -11.66 44.20
N ASP A 216 -20.47 -12.64 44.91
CA ASP A 216 -21.92 -12.85 44.98
C ASP A 216 -22.64 -11.84 45.89
N ASP A 217 -22.02 -11.49 47.02
CA ASP A 217 -22.58 -10.60 48.06
C ASP A 217 -22.79 -9.15 47.60
N GLY A 218 -22.00 -8.68 46.63
CA GLY A 218 -22.11 -7.32 46.07
C GLY A 218 -21.34 -6.25 46.82
N ARG A 219 -20.28 -6.62 47.56
CA ARG A 219 -19.35 -5.67 48.16
C ARG A 219 -18.84 -4.63 47.15
N LYS A 220 -18.76 -3.37 47.59
CA LYS A 220 -18.30 -2.22 46.76
C LYS A 220 -16.78 -2.21 46.60
N THR A 221 -16.04 -2.81 47.52
CA THR A 221 -14.57 -2.85 47.55
C THR A 221 -14.09 -4.30 47.46
N VAL A 222 -13.13 -4.54 46.57
CA VAL A 222 -12.48 -5.83 46.31
C VAL A 222 -11.00 -5.62 46.54
N SER A 223 -10.34 -6.55 47.25
CA SER A 223 -8.90 -6.47 47.51
C SER A 223 -8.11 -6.48 46.19
N ASP A 224 -6.92 -5.87 46.15
CA ASP A 224 -6.10 -5.90 44.94
C ASP A 224 -5.67 -7.33 44.59
N THR A 225 -5.48 -8.19 45.59
CA THR A 225 -5.25 -9.63 45.43
C THR A 225 -6.40 -10.33 44.70
N ASP A 226 -7.65 -10.08 45.08
CA ASP A 226 -8.82 -10.69 44.42
C ASP A 226 -9.02 -10.14 42.99
N LYS A 227 -8.66 -8.87 42.74
CA LYS A 227 -8.69 -8.30 41.37
C LYS A 227 -7.71 -9.03 40.46
N GLU A 228 -6.52 -9.36 40.96
CA GLU A 228 -5.49 -10.10 40.23
C GLU A 228 -5.90 -11.56 39.99
N ARG A 229 -6.40 -12.26 41.03
CA ARG A 229 -6.95 -13.63 40.89
C ARG A 229 -8.05 -13.70 39.84
N ARG A 230 -8.96 -12.72 39.82
CA ARG A 230 -10.03 -12.62 38.81
C ARG A 230 -9.50 -12.41 37.39
N ALA A 231 -8.45 -11.60 37.23
CA ALA A 231 -7.81 -11.38 35.94
C ALA A 231 -7.11 -12.66 35.44
N MET A 232 -6.44 -13.38 36.34
CA MET A 232 -5.83 -14.69 36.10
C MET A 232 -6.87 -15.73 35.66
N LEU A 233 -7.93 -15.92 36.45
CA LEU A 233 -9.03 -16.83 36.15
C LEU A 233 -9.66 -16.53 34.77
N THR A 234 -9.89 -15.25 34.46
CA THR A 234 -10.45 -14.87 33.14
C THR A 234 -9.50 -15.25 32.00
N GLY A 235 -8.19 -15.13 32.20
CA GLY A 235 -7.17 -15.59 31.26
C GLY A 235 -7.23 -17.10 31.05
N GLU A 236 -7.22 -17.88 32.13
CA GLU A 236 -7.26 -19.35 32.09
C GLU A 236 -8.54 -19.88 31.43
N LEU A 237 -9.70 -19.30 31.76
CA LEU A 237 -10.96 -19.63 31.12
C LEU A 237 -10.91 -19.39 29.60
N ARG A 238 -10.30 -18.29 29.16
CA ARG A 238 -10.13 -17.98 27.73
C ARG A 238 -9.18 -18.96 27.06
N THR A 239 -8.05 -19.30 27.68
CA THR A 239 -7.08 -20.29 27.17
C THR A 239 -7.74 -21.65 26.99
N LEU A 240 -8.48 -22.12 27.99
CA LEU A 240 -9.17 -23.40 27.92
C LEU A 240 -10.29 -23.41 26.86
N LEU A 241 -11.00 -22.29 26.68
CA LEU A 241 -12.00 -22.15 25.62
C LEU A 241 -11.34 -22.19 24.24
N ALA A 242 -10.23 -21.46 24.05
CA ALA A 242 -9.47 -21.46 22.80
C ALA A 242 -8.99 -22.89 22.46
N ARG A 243 -8.44 -23.62 23.43
CA ARG A 243 -8.06 -25.03 23.28
C ARG A 243 -9.22 -25.92 22.84
N THR A 244 -10.37 -25.75 23.47
CA THR A 244 -11.59 -26.51 23.12
C THR A 244 -12.05 -26.19 21.70
N CYS A 245 -11.95 -24.92 21.28
CA CYS A 245 -12.31 -24.47 19.93
C CYS A 245 -11.34 -24.99 18.86
N LEU A 246 -10.04 -25.07 19.14
CA LEU A 246 -9.04 -25.64 18.25
C LEU A 246 -9.33 -27.11 17.92
N VAL A 247 -9.70 -27.92 18.93
CA VAL A 247 -10.07 -29.32 18.73
C VAL A 247 -11.28 -29.47 17.82
N ALA A 248 -12.22 -28.53 17.88
CA ALA A 248 -13.41 -28.50 17.02
C ALA A 248 -13.13 -28.02 15.59
N LEU A 249 -11.99 -27.35 15.36
CA LEU A 249 -11.65 -26.70 14.10
C LEU A 249 -11.17 -27.70 13.04
N LYS A 250 -10.44 -28.76 13.40
CA LYS A 250 -9.95 -29.80 12.46
C LYS A 250 -9.26 -29.26 11.19
N PRO A 251 -8.20 -28.45 11.30
CA PRO A 251 -7.56 -27.83 10.15
C PRO A 251 -6.98 -28.89 9.18
N ALA A 252 -7.18 -28.70 7.88
CA ALA A 252 -6.49 -29.47 6.84
C ALA A 252 -5.15 -28.82 6.44
N LEU A 253 -5.11 -27.48 6.47
CA LEU A 253 -3.93 -26.68 6.12
C LEU A 253 -3.89 -25.43 7.01
N VAL A 254 -2.71 -25.14 7.57
CA VAL A 254 -2.41 -23.92 8.32
C VAL A 254 -1.37 -23.13 7.53
N ILE A 255 -1.66 -21.86 7.26
CA ILE A 255 -0.78 -20.94 6.53
C ILE A 255 -0.32 -19.87 7.53
N LEU A 256 0.98 -19.79 7.76
CA LEU A 256 1.60 -18.75 8.58
C LEU A 256 2.34 -17.77 7.68
N ASP A 257 1.87 -16.53 7.65
CA ASP A 257 2.48 -15.45 6.87
C ASP A 257 3.22 -14.49 7.79
N GLU A 258 4.40 -14.02 7.38
CA GLU A 258 5.31 -13.20 8.20
C GLU A 258 5.63 -13.82 9.57
N PHE A 259 5.85 -15.14 9.61
CA PHE A 259 6.01 -15.88 10.86
C PHE A 259 7.16 -15.42 11.76
N GLN A 260 8.19 -14.79 11.18
CA GLN A 260 9.32 -14.22 11.90
C GLN A 260 8.92 -13.15 12.93
N ARG A 261 7.71 -12.59 12.83
CA ARG A 261 7.16 -11.63 13.80
C ARG A 261 6.60 -12.29 15.07
N PHE A 262 6.54 -13.61 15.12
CA PHE A 262 5.98 -14.38 16.23
C PHE A 262 6.79 -15.66 16.47
N ASN A 263 8.11 -15.51 16.59
CA ASN A 263 9.05 -16.58 16.92
C ASN A 263 8.63 -17.35 18.19
N ASP A 264 8.08 -16.63 19.17
CA ASP A 264 7.58 -17.17 20.44
C ASP A 264 6.54 -18.29 20.25
N LEU A 265 5.84 -18.36 19.10
CA LEU A 265 4.86 -19.42 18.83
C LEU A 265 5.50 -20.77 18.48
N PHE A 266 6.79 -20.77 18.14
CA PHE A 266 7.53 -21.95 17.73
C PHE A 266 8.33 -22.57 18.87
N GLU A 267 8.44 -21.89 20.02
CA GLU A 267 9.09 -22.40 21.23
C GLU A 267 8.55 -23.79 21.61
N ASP A 268 9.43 -24.69 22.05
CA ASP A 268 9.00 -26.01 22.50
C ASP A 268 8.12 -25.86 23.77
N PRO A 269 6.87 -26.35 23.75
CA PRO A 269 6.00 -26.34 24.93
C PRO A 269 6.61 -27.04 26.16
N ALA A 270 7.58 -27.93 25.97
CA ALA A 270 8.29 -28.60 27.06
C ALA A 270 9.37 -27.70 27.71
N GLU A 271 9.83 -26.66 27.00
CA GLU A 271 10.91 -25.76 27.43
C GLU A 271 10.41 -24.34 27.78
N SER A 272 9.17 -23.99 27.41
CA SER A 272 8.57 -22.67 27.61
C SER A 272 7.18 -22.74 28.26
N GLU A 273 6.93 -21.91 29.28
CA GLU A 273 5.61 -21.76 29.92
C GLU A 273 4.65 -20.85 29.11
N ASN A 274 4.91 -20.62 27.83
CA ASN A 274 4.13 -19.72 26.98
C ASN A 274 2.81 -20.38 26.49
N PRO A 275 1.63 -19.98 26.99
CA PRO A 275 0.36 -20.63 26.63
C PRO A 275 -0.02 -20.42 25.15
N ALA A 276 0.50 -19.38 24.50
CA ALA A 276 0.28 -19.15 23.08
C ALA A 276 1.07 -20.14 22.22
N ALA A 277 2.29 -20.50 22.63
CA ALA A 277 3.11 -21.52 21.97
C ALA A 277 2.45 -22.90 22.08
N GLU A 278 1.96 -23.27 23.27
CA GLU A 278 1.21 -24.52 23.48
C GLU A 278 0.01 -24.66 22.53
N LEU A 279 -0.80 -23.60 22.42
CA LEU A 279 -1.97 -23.57 21.54
C LEU A 279 -1.56 -23.63 20.05
N ALA A 280 -0.48 -22.95 19.67
CA ALA A 280 0.06 -22.98 18.31
C ALA A 280 0.56 -24.38 17.93
N HIS A 281 1.33 -25.04 18.79
CA HIS A 281 1.78 -26.42 18.58
C HIS A 281 0.61 -27.41 18.51
N GLN A 282 -0.44 -27.23 19.32
CA GLN A 282 -1.67 -28.03 19.19
C GLN A 282 -2.37 -27.84 17.84
N LEU A 283 -2.34 -26.61 17.29
CA LEU A 283 -2.86 -26.34 15.96
C LEU A 283 -2.00 -27.00 14.87
N PHE A 284 -0.67 -26.91 14.97
CA PHE A 284 0.27 -27.44 13.98
C PHE A 284 0.33 -28.97 13.94
N ASN A 285 0.14 -29.61 15.09
CA ASN A 285 0.20 -31.06 15.27
C ASN A 285 -1.19 -31.71 15.32
N TYR A 286 -2.23 -31.01 14.87
CA TYR A 286 -3.60 -31.54 14.91
C TYR A 286 -3.74 -32.74 13.96
N GLU A 287 -3.69 -33.95 14.50
CA GLU A 287 -3.65 -35.20 13.72
C GLU A 287 -2.44 -35.26 12.74
N ALA A 288 -2.00 -36.46 12.33
CA ALA A 288 -0.93 -36.59 11.31
C ALA A 288 -1.34 -36.04 9.91
N ARG A 289 -2.59 -35.59 9.79
CA ARG A 289 -3.21 -35.05 8.58
C ARG A 289 -2.92 -33.58 8.33
N THR A 290 -2.75 -32.76 9.37
CA THR A 290 -2.56 -31.32 9.20
C THR A 290 -1.27 -31.04 8.44
N ARG A 291 -1.30 -30.01 7.59
CA ARG A 291 -0.11 -29.48 6.93
C ARG A 291 0.10 -28.02 7.29
N VAL A 292 1.35 -27.60 7.43
CA VAL A 292 1.71 -26.20 7.77
C VAL A 292 2.54 -25.60 6.64
N LEU A 293 2.08 -24.50 6.07
CA LEU A 293 2.78 -23.71 5.06
C LEU A 293 3.26 -22.40 5.69
N LEU A 294 4.58 -22.19 5.71
CA LEU A 294 5.21 -20.95 6.11
C LEU A 294 5.48 -20.08 4.89
N LEU A 295 5.11 -18.82 4.95
CA LEU A 295 5.40 -17.81 3.93
C LEU A 295 6.27 -16.71 4.56
N SER A 296 7.52 -16.60 4.14
CA SER A 296 8.38 -15.49 4.57
C SER A 296 9.55 -15.31 3.63
N ALA A 297 9.81 -14.08 3.18
CA ALA A 297 11.03 -13.80 2.42
C ALA A 297 12.29 -13.81 3.32
N THR A 298 12.10 -13.62 4.63
CA THR A 298 13.15 -13.49 5.64
C THR A 298 12.79 -14.35 6.85
N PRO A 299 12.90 -15.69 6.71
CA PRO A 299 12.38 -16.65 7.70
C PRO A 299 13.05 -16.59 9.07
N TYR A 300 14.21 -15.94 9.18
CA TYR A 300 14.96 -15.71 10.41
C TYR A 300 15.61 -14.33 10.33
N LYS A 301 15.92 -13.72 11.49
CA LYS A 301 16.71 -12.48 11.52
C LYS A 301 18.08 -12.82 10.94
N MET A 302 18.41 -12.27 9.78
CA MET A 302 19.71 -12.54 9.15
C MET A 302 20.81 -11.62 9.70
N TYR A 303 20.44 -10.52 10.36
CA TYR A 303 21.35 -9.48 10.85
C TYR A 303 20.73 -8.67 12.00
N ALA A 304 21.40 -8.63 13.14
CA ALA A 304 21.11 -7.80 14.31
C ALA A 304 22.20 -6.74 14.45
N ARG A 305 21.97 -5.69 15.24
CA ARG A 305 23.00 -4.66 15.48
C ARG A 305 24.22 -5.23 16.21
N ASP A 306 25.39 -4.58 16.10
CA ASP A 306 26.59 -4.87 16.92
C ASP A 306 26.30 -4.86 18.45
N ASP A 307 25.16 -4.30 18.88
CA ASP A 307 24.71 -4.20 20.28
C ASP A 307 23.63 -5.25 20.67
N GLU A 308 23.21 -6.11 19.74
CA GLU A 308 22.20 -7.16 19.94
C GLU A 308 22.90 -8.53 19.99
N ASP A 309 23.07 -9.10 21.18
CA ASP A 309 23.64 -10.45 21.44
C ASP A 309 22.73 -11.61 20.92
N GLU A 310 22.03 -11.45 19.80
CA GLU A 310 21.13 -12.48 19.24
C GLU A 310 21.83 -13.38 18.21
N ASP A 311 21.84 -14.70 18.43
CA ASP A 311 22.50 -15.69 17.56
C ASP A 311 21.61 -16.09 16.35
N HIS A 312 21.83 -15.46 15.19
CA HIS A 312 21.13 -15.74 13.92
C HIS A 312 21.12 -17.21 13.51
N TYR A 313 22.19 -17.93 13.86
CA TYR A 313 22.29 -19.35 13.53
C TYR A 313 21.35 -20.18 14.39
N ALA A 314 21.19 -19.79 15.66
CA ALA A 314 20.22 -20.41 16.55
C ALA A 314 18.80 -20.23 16.02
N ASP A 315 18.43 -19.05 15.53
CA ASP A 315 17.12 -18.80 14.90
C ASP A 315 16.88 -19.66 13.65
N PHE A 316 17.89 -19.78 12.78
CA PHE A 316 17.81 -20.64 11.61
C PHE A 316 17.66 -22.12 11.99
N LEU A 317 18.47 -22.60 12.94
CA LEU A 317 18.38 -23.98 13.45
C LEU A 317 17.04 -24.24 14.16
N HIS A 318 16.50 -23.26 14.89
CA HIS A 318 15.19 -23.33 15.51
C HIS A 318 14.08 -23.48 14.45
N THR A 319 14.16 -22.70 13.38
CA THR A 319 13.25 -22.82 12.22
C THR A 319 13.36 -24.20 11.57
N LEU A 320 14.56 -24.75 11.44
CA LEU A 320 14.76 -26.10 10.90
C LEU A 320 14.23 -27.21 11.80
N LYS A 321 14.43 -27.10 13.12
CA LYS A 321 13.82 -28.03 14.11
C LYS A 321 12.30 -27.99 14.01
N PHE A 322 11.73 -26.81 13.81
CA PHE A 322 10.31 -26.69 13.53
C PHE A 322 9.93 -27.36 12.20
N LEU A 323 10.67 -27.18 11.12
CA LEU A 323 10.37 -27.82 9.83
C LEU A 323 10.56 -29.35 9.83
N TYR A 324 11.42 -29.88 10.71
CA TYR A 324 11.72 -31.30 10.89
C TYR A 324 11.24 -31.83 12.26
N PRO A 325 9.92 -31.93 12.48
CA PRO A 325 9.39 -32.33 13.79
C PRO A 325 9.87 -33.73 14.17
N GLY A 326 10.65 -33.82 15.26
CA GLY A 326 11.14 -35.09 15.81
C GLY A 326 12.35 -35.70 15.07
N ASP A 327 12.93 -35.03 14.08
CA ASP A 327 14.08 -35.53 13.30
C ASP A 327 15.35 -34.71 13.59
N GLN A 328 15.78 -34.75 14.85
CA GLN A 328 16.96 -34.01 15.32
C GLN A 328 18.25 -34.47 14.60
N ALA A 329 18.35 -35.76 14.25
CA ALA A 329 19.52 -36.32 13.56
C ALA A 329 19.74 -35.66 12.19
N LYS A 330 18.68 -35.35 11.44
CA LYS A 330 18.77 -34.67 10.15
C LYS A 330 19.18 -33.21 10.28
N VAL A 331 18.71 -32.52 11.32
CA VAL A 331 19.16 -31.15 11.66
C VAL A 331 20.65 -31.15 12.05
N ASP A 332 21.08 -32.13 12.84
CA ASP A 332 22.48 -32.26 13.26
C ASP A 332 23.42 -32.59 12.07
N ALA A 333 22.99 -33.45 11.14
CA ALA A 333 23.73 -33.73 9.92
C ALA A 333 23.87 -32.48 9.04
N LEU A 334 22.80 -31.69 8.90
CA LEU A 334 22.84 -30.42 8.17
C LEU A 334 23.77 -29.41 8.85
N LYS A 335 23.80 -29.37 10.19
CA LYS A 335 24.74 -28.55 10.97
C LYS A 335 26.21 -28.88 10.63
N ILE A 336 26.52 -30.16 10.46
CA ILE A 336 27.86 -30.63 10.05
C ILE A 336 28.19 -30.17 8.62
N ASP A 337 27.27 -30.36 7.67
CA ASP A 337 27.47 -29.93 6.29
C ASP A 337 27.64 -28.41 6.17
N ILE A 338 26.83 -27.62 6.89
CA ILE A 338 26.97 -26.15 6.97
C ILE A 338 28.33 -25.78 7.54
N SER A 339 28.78 -26.43 8.62
CA SER A 339 30.10 -26.18 9.21
C SER A 339 31.23 -26.50 8.22
N ALA A 340 31.11 -27.58 7.44
CA ALA A 340 32.08 -27.93 6.42
C ALA A 340 32.11 -26.88 5.30
N MET A 341 30.94 -26.41 4.86
CA MET A 341 30.82 -25.31 3.90
C MET A 341 31.48 -24.03 4.44
N ARG A 342 31.23 -23.66 5.69
CA ARG A 342 31.87 -22.50 6.35
C ARG A 342 33.39 -22.60 6.34
N THR A 343 33.94 -23.72 6.80
CA THR A 343 35.40 -23.91 6.87
C THR A 343 36.02 -23.82 5.48
N GLY A 344 35.34 -24.37 4.46
CA GLY A 344 35.72 -24.23 3.07
C GLY A 344 35.72 -22.78 2.59
N LEU A 345 34.65 -22.04 2.86
CA LEU A 345 34.54 -20.62 2.49
C LEU A 345 35.58 -19.73 3.18
N LEU A 346 35.89 -19.98 4.46
CA LEU A 346 36.94 -19.25 5.20
C LEU A 346 38.36 -19.56 4.68
N GLY A 347 38.57 -20.75 4.15
CA GLY A 347 39.85 -21.18 3.58
C GLY A 347 40.09 -20.74 2.14
N ALA A 348 39.04 -20.27 1.44
CA ALA A 348 39.12 -19.92 0.03
C ALA A 348 39.90 -18.61 -0.20
N ARG A 349 40.81 -18.64 -1.16
CA ARG A 349 41.60 -17.48 -1.61
C ARG A 349 41.26 -17.06 -3.03
N GLY A 350 40.41 -17.81 -3.73
CA GLY A 350 39.86 -17.47 -5.03
C GLY A 350 38.71 -18.39 -5.44
N ALA A 351 38.01 -18.05 -6.53
CA ALA A 351 36.81 -18.75 -6.98
C ALA A 351 37.02 -20.24 -7.32
N ALA A 352 38.26 -20.65 -7.62
CA ALA A 352 38.62 -22.04 -7.92
C ALA A 352 38.59 -22.94 -6.68
N ASP A 353 38.88 -22.41 -5.49
CA ASP A 353 38.88 -23.18 -4.23
C ASP A 353 37.47 -23.65 -3.84
N PHE A 354 36.45 -22.93 -4.31
CA PHE A 354 35.05 -23.30 -4.09
C PHE A 354 34.65 -24.58 -4.83
N ALA A 355 35.38 -25.00 -5.88
CA ALA A 355 35.09 -26.24 -6.62
C ALA A 355 35.05 -27.48 -5.71
N ALA A 356 35.89 -27.52 -4.68
CA ALA A 356 35.92 -28.61 -3.71
C ALA A 356 34.67 -28.66 -2.80
N LEU A 357 33.86 -27.60 -2.76
CA LEU A 357 32.67 -27.48 -1.93
C LEU A 357 31.37 -27.90 -2.62
N GLU A 358 31.40 -28.21 -3.92
CA GLU A 358 30.19 -28.53 -4.70
C GLU A 358 29.40 -29.70 -4.09
N GLN A 359 30.08 -30.77 -3.67
CA GLN A 359 29.41 -31.92 -3.04
C GLN A 359 28.75 -31.55 -1.70
N VAL A 360 29.35 -30.65 -0.92
CA VAL A 360 28.79 -30.18 0.35
C VAL A 360 27.56 -29.32 0.08
N LYS A 361 27.69 -28.38 -0.86
CA LYS A 361 26.60 -27.53 -1.35
C LYS A 361 25.41 -28.36 -1.83
N GLU A 362 25.61 -29.38 -2.66
CA GLU A 362 24.55 -30.26 -3.14
C GLU A 362 23.82 -31.00 -2.01
N ARG A 363 24.52 -31.44 -0.96
CA ARG A 363 23.89 -32.07 0.22
C ARG A 363 23.05 -31.09 1.03
N ILE A 364 23.57 -29.88 1.26
CA ILE A 364 22.83 -28.79 1.91
C ILE A 364 21.57 -28.47 1.11
N GLU A 365 21.70 -28.24 -0.19
CA GLU A 365 20.58 -27.95 -1.08
C GLU A 365 19.55 -29.08 -1.08
N ARG A 366 19.97 -30.35 -1.18
CA ARG A 366 19.07 -31.51 -1.17
C ARG A 366 18.28 -31.60 0.13
N THR A 367 18.94 -31.38 1.26
CA THR A 367 18.32 -31.44 2.59
C THR A 367 17.36 -30.28 2.81
N LEU A 368 17.74 -29.06 2.43
CA LEU A 368 16.89 -27.88 2.56
C LEU A 368 15.71 -27.93 1.60
N ARG A 369 15.92 -28.30 0.33
CA ARG A 369 14.86 -28.47 -0.67
C ARG A 369 13.77 -29.45 -0.23
N HIS A 370 14.01 -30.31 0.77
CA HIS A 370 12.97 -31.17 1.33
C HIS A 370 11.88 -30.44 2.10
N VAL A 371 12.22 -29.36 2.79
CA VAL A 371 11.27 -28.61 3.64
C VAL A 371 11.11 -27.16 3.22
N MET A 372 11.88 -26.67 2.24
CA MET A 372 11.76 -25.31 1.77
C MET A 372 12.10 -25.12 0.29
N CYS A 373 11.62 -24.03 -0.29
CA CYS A 373 12.02 -23.55 -1.60
C CYS A 373 12.16 -22.02 -1.61
N ARG A 374 12.93 -21.48 -2.56
CA ARG A 374 13.14 -20.04 -2.74
C ARG A 374 13.46 -19.70 -4.19
N THR A 375 12.64 -18.82 -4.76
CA THR A 375 12.80 -18.19 -6.07
C THR A 375 13.35 -16.77 -5.89
N GLU A 376 14.35 -16.38 -6.69
CA GLU A 376 14.99 -15.05 -6.66
C GLU A 376 15.00 -14.40 -8.05
N ARG A 377 14.96 -13.06 -8.11
CA ARG A 377 15.00 -12.28 -9.36
C ARG A 377 16.36 -12.25 -10.03
N VAL A 378 17.41 -12.34 -9.21
CA VAL A 378 18.81 -12.26 -9.62
C VAL A 378 19.16 -13.33 -10.65
N GLU A 379 18.52 -14.49 -10.59
CA GLU A 379 18.75 -15.57 -11.57
C GLU A 379 18.27 -15.19 -12.97
N ALA A 380 17.35 -14.21 -13.07
CA ALA A 380 16.68 -13.81 -14.30
C ALA A 380 17.20 -12.49 -14.91
N THR A 381 18.16 -11.79 -14.28
CA THR A 381 18.73 -10.55 -14.85
C THR A 381 20.08 -10.78 -15.53
N ARG A 382 20.32 -10.04 -16.63
CA ARG A 382 21.58 -10.13 -17.40
C ARG A 382 22.81 -9.75 -16.58
N ARG A 383 22.66 -8.78 -15.66
CA ARG A 383 23.74 -8.24 -14.83
C ARG A 383 23.75 -8.79 -13.40
N ALA A 384 22.87 -9.74 -13.06
CA ALA A 384 22.68 -10.25 -11.70
C ALA A 384 22.41 -9.14 -10.64
N ASP A 385 21.89 -7.99 -11.06
CA ASP A 385 21.64 -6.80 -10.24
C ASP A 385 20.14 -6.61 -9.87
N SER A 386 19.27 -7.54 -10.30
CA SER A 386 17.82 -7.43 -10.10
C SER A 386 17.20 -6.14 -10.65
N MET A 387 17.73 -5.56 -11.73
CA MET A 387 17.20 -4.30 -12.32
C MET A 387 17.24 -3.12 -11.32
N ILE A 388 18.18 -3.15 -10.37
CA ILE A 388 18.40 -2.07 -9.39
C ILE A 388 19.55 -1.18 -9.84
N ARG A 389 19.29 0.13 -9.91
CA ARG A 389 20.29 1.15 -10.20
C ARG A 389 20.55 2.00 -8.96
N GLU A 390 21.81 2.13 -8.63
CA GLU A 390 22.27 3.00 -7.56
C GLU A 390 22.33 4.47 -8.01
N LYS A 391 21.83 5.37 -7.15
CA LYS A 391 22.00 6.82 -7.27
C LYS A 391 22.53 7.40 -5.96
N LEU A 392 23.79 7.84 -5.97
CA LEU A 392 24.39 8.55 -4.86
C LEU A 392 24.05 10.04 -4.94
N LEU A 393 23.30 10.54 -3.96
CA LEU A 393 23.08 11.97 -3.76
C LEU A 393 24.01 12.43 -2.65
N VAL A 394 24.94 13.34 -2.97
CA VAL A 394 25.90 13.89 -2.00
C VAL A 394 25.35 15.19 -1.42
N PRO A 395 24.82 15.20 -0.19
CA PRO A 395 24.25 16.41 0.40
C PRO A 395 25.36 17.38 0.78
N ARG A 396 25.17 18.66 0.49
CA ARG A 396 26.16 19.72 0.79
C ARG A 396 25.85 20.39 2.12
N LEU A 397 26.78 20.32 3.07
CA LEU A 397 26.64 21.05 4.34
C LEU A 397 26.93 22.54 4.14
N HIS A 398 26.13 23.38 4.80
CA HIS A 398 26.34 24.82 4.94
C HIS A 398 26.85 25.13 6.35
N PRO A 399 27.59 26.24 6.55
CA PRO A 399 28.08 26.62 7.88
C PRO A 399 26.98 26.71 8.95
N ARG A 400 25.78 27.12 8.54
CA ARG A 400 24.61 27.21 9.43
C ARG A 400 24.18 25.84 9.96
N ASP A 401 24.25 24.77 9.17
CA ASP A 401 23.88 23.43 9.63
C ASP A 401 24.75 23.01 10.83
N LEU A 402 26.05 23.32 10.78
CA LEU A 402 27.00 23.02 11.87
C LEU A 402 26.77 23.91 13.10
N ALA A 403 26.36 25.16 12.90
CA ALA A 403 25.96 26.04 14.00
C ALA A 403 24.71 25.50 14.71
N ASP A 404 23.73 25.02 13.95
CA ASP A 404 22.52 24.39 14.48
C ASP A 404 22.84 23.11 15.25
N PHE A 405 23.73 22.26 14.73
CA PHE A 405 24.23 21.10 15.44
C PHE A 405 24.86 21.48 16.79
N ARG A 406 25.77 22.46 16.80
CA ARG A 406 26.43 22.92 18.03
C ARG A 406 25.41 23.40 19.06
N ALA A 407 24.36 24.08 18.62
CA ALA A 407 23.32 24.58 19.49
C ALA A 407 22.46 23.45 20.08
N LEU A 408 22.08 22.45 19.27
CA LEU A 408 21.35 21.26 19.74
C LEU A 408 22.18 20.42 20.72
N GLU A 409 23.47 20.21 20.46
CA GLU A 409 24.37 19.53 21.38
C GLU A 409 24.54 20.28 22.70
N SER A 410 24.66 21.61 22.64
CA SER A 410 24.77 22.45 23.85
C SER A 410 23.48 22.36 24.69
N LEU A 411 22.31 22.25 24.05
CA LEU A 411 21.03 21.99 24.72
C LEU A 411 21.01 20.60 25.36
N ALA A 412 21.39 19.56 24.62
CA ALA A 412 21.42 18.19 25.16
C ALA A 412 22.35 18.05 26.37
N GLN A 413 23.53 18.66 26.32
CA GLN A 413 24.47 18.70 27.44
C GLN A 413 23.88 19.43 28.66
N ALA A 414 23.26 20.60 28.44
CA ALA A 414 22.61 21.36 29.52
C ALA A 414 21.45 20.57 30.17
N LEU A 415 20.75 19.76 29.37
CA LEU A 415 19.62 18.93 29.81
C LEU A 415 20.02 17.53 30.31
N LYS A 416 21.30 17.16 30.18
CA LYS A 416 21.80 15.79 30.45
C LYS A 416 21.06 14.72 29.64
N GLU A 417 20.68 15.05 28.40
CA GLU A 417 20.08 14.12 27.44
C GLU A 417 21.16 13.54 26.49
N PRO A 418 20.89 12.41 25.81
CA PRO A 418 21.83 11.81 24.86
C PRO A 418 22.21 12.73 23.69
N GLU A 419 23.32 12.42 23.02
CA GLU A 419 23.80 13.13 21.82
C GLU A 419 22.73 13.20 20.73
N THR A 420 22.68 14.34 20.04
CA THR A 420 21.64 14.71 19.06
C THR A 420 22.08 14.52 17.61
N ILE A 421 23.29 14.04 17.37
CA ILE A 421 23.88 13.97 16.02
C ILE A 421 23.03 13.19 15.01
N GLU A 422 22.41 12.06 15.41
CA GLU A 422 21.54 11.29 14.52
C GLU A 422 20.20 11.98 14.25
N TYR A 423 19.67 12.72 15.24
CA TYR A 423 18.47 13.52 15.06
C TYR A 423 18.74 14.71 14.13
N TRP A 424 19.84 15.44 14.35
CA TRP A 424 20.26 16.58 13.53
C TRP A 424 20.52 16.20 12.07
N LYS A 425 21.26 15.10 11.84
CA LYS A 425 21.50 14.58 10.48
C LYS A 425 20.20 14.23 9.74
N SER A 426 19.14 13.91 10.48
CA SER A 426 17.91 13.34 9.92
C SER A 426 16.79 14.36 9.76
N SER A 427 16.49 15.17 10.77
CA SER A 427 15.32 16.06 10.70
C SER A 427 15.73 17.50 10.43
N PRO A 428 15.13 18.16 9.42
CA PRO A 428 15.12 19.62 9.39
C PRO A 428 14.28 20.15 10.55
N TYR A 429 14.64 21.33 11.06
CA TYR A 429 13.86 22.05 12.09
C TYR A 429 13.42 21.16 13.25
N LEU A 430 14.35 20.40 13.82
CA LEU A 430 14.10 19.31 14.76
C LEU A 430 13.10 19.69 15.87
N LEU A 431 13.33 20.82 16.56
CA LEU A 431 12.47 21.24 17.66
C LEU A 431 11.08 21.71 17.20
N ASN A 432 10.88 22.13 15.95
CA ASN A 432 9.57 22.52 15.43
C ASN A 432 8.67 21.30 15.17
N PHE A 433 9.24 20.16 14.76
CA PHE A 433 8.50 18.96 14.35
C PHE A 433 8.54 17.80 15.35
N MET A 434 9.51 17.79 16.26
CA MET A 434 9.67 16.71 17.23
C MET A 434 8.46 16.68 18.18
N ASP A 435 7.74 15.56 18.16
CA ASP A 435 6.59 15.32 19.03
C ASP A 435 6.63 13.90 19.61
N GLY A 436 6.32 13.77 20.91
CA GLY A 436 6.38 12.52 21.66
C GLY A 436 7.78 11.94 21.88
N TYR A 437 8.83 12.79 21.80
CA TYR A 437 10.20 12.42 22.15
C TYR A 437 10.59 13.03 23.49
N LYS A 438 11.23 12.23 24.34
CA LYS A 438 11.72 12.65 25.65
C LYS A 438 12.55 13.95 25.58
N PHE A 439 13.46 14.07 24.61
CA PHE A 439 14.28 15.27 24.44
C PHE A 439 13.44 16.56 24.34
N LYS A 440 12.36 16.55 23.53
CA LYS A 440 11.46 17.70 23.39
C LYS A 440 10.60 17.93 24.63
N GLU A 441 10.17 16.87 25.30
CA GLU A 441 9.42 16.96 26.56
C GLU A 441 10.27 17.65 27.63
N THR A 442 11.52 17.23 27.81
CA THR A 442 12.49 17.87 28.72
C THR A 442 12.73 19.35 28.35
N VAL A 443 12.84 19.68 27.05
CA VAL A 443 12.96 21.07 26.60
C VAL A 443 11.71 21.90 26.98
N ARG A 444 10.50 21.36 26.82
CA ARG A 444 9.25 22.05 27.20
C ARG A 444 9.18 22.29 28.71
N GLU A 445 9.47 21.27 29.52
CA GLU A 445 9.48 21.38 30.98
C GLU A 445 10.46 22.43 31.50
N GLN A 446 11.63 22.52 30.87
CA GLN A 446 12.68 23.48 31.24
C GLN A 446 12.39 24.89 30.73
N ALA A 447 11.67 25.02 29.61
CA ALA A 447 11.25 26.32 29.08
C ALA A 447 10.27 27.05 30.00
N GLU A 448 9.44 26.31 30.75
CA GLU A 448 8.50 26.87 31.73
C GLU A 448 9.17 27.39 33.02
N GLN A 449 10.44 27.05 33.25
CA GLN A 449 11.16 27.45 34.45
C GLN A 449 11.82 28.83 34.27
N THR A 450 11.62 29.72 35.26
CA THR A 450 12.19 31.08 35.27
C THR A 450 13.73 31.08 35.26
N SER A 451 14.36 30.08 35.87
CA SER A 451 15.81 29.91 35.87
C SER A 451 16.16 28.53 35.32
N SER A 452 16.42 28.45 34.02
CA SER A 452 16.78 27.21 33.33
C SER A 452 18.12 27.36 32.60
N PRO A 453 18.97 26.32 32.60
CA PRO A 453 20.22 26.33 31.84
C PRO A 453 20.00 26.45 30.32
N ILE A 454 18.82 26.10 29.79
CA ILE A 454 18.56 26.18 28.35
C ILE A 454 18.48 27.64 27.84
N HIS A 455 18.02 28.57 28.67
CA HIS A 455 17.89 29.98 28.27
C HIS A 455 19.25 30.59 27.93
N ALA A 456 20.27 30.29 28.75
CA ALA A 456 21.65 30.72 28.49
C ALA A 456 22.24 30.10 27.21
N VAL A 457 21.89 28.85 26.90
CA VAL A 457 22.32 28.18 25.67
C VAL A 457 21.69 28.86 24.45
N LEU A 458 20.39 29.14 24.49
CA LEU A 458 19.64 29.74 23.40
C LEU A 458 20.04 31.20 23.11
N LEU A 459 20.50 31.94 24.13
CA LEU A 459 21.07 33.27 23.94
C LEU A 459 22.47 33.23 23.32
N ARG A 460 23.27 32.20 23.63
CA ARG A 460 24.66 32.05 23.15
C ARG A 460 24.75 31.41 21.77
N HIS A 461 23.79 30.57 21.41
CA HIS A 461 23.79 29.79 20.18
C HIS A 461 22.52 30.05 19.38
N ALA A 462 22.67 30.62 18.18
CA ALA A 462 21.56 30.80 17.27
C ALA A 462 21.14 29.44 16.66
N LEU A 463 19.90 29.02 16.91
CA LEU A 463 19.25 27.88 16.24
C LEU A 463 18.42 28.37 15.05
N ALA A 464 18.50 27.68 13.93
CA ALA A 464 17.52 27.80 12.85
C ALA A 464 16.18 27.24 13.31
N LEU A 465 15.18 28.12 13.40
CA LEU A 465 13.82 27.78 13.78
C LEU A 465 12.89 28.16 12.63
N LEU A 466 11.91 27.30 12.36
CA LEU A 466 10.87 27.59 11.39
C LEU A 466 9.92 28.63 11.98
N SER A 467 9.67 29.73 11.27
CA SER A 467 8.72 30.76 11.70
C SER A 467 7.42 30.68 10.92
N GLN A 468 6.30 30.88 11.62
CA GLN A 468 4.99 31.03 11.00
C GLN A 468 4.95 32.24 10.04
N LYS A 469 5.72 33.31 10.31
CA LYS A 469 5.76 34.50 9.44
C LYS A 469 6.29 34.17 8.04
N ASP A 470 7.27 33.27 7.96
CA ASP A 470 7.86 32.88 6.68
C ASP A 470 6.89 32.02 5.86
N ILE A 471 6.18 31.10 6.53
CA ILE A 471 5.10 30.33 5.91
C ILE A 471 3.97 31.26 5.44
N ALA A 472 3.49 32.14 6.32
CA ALA A 472 2.36 33.03 6.05
C ALA A 472 2.56 33.91 4.80
N GLY A 473 3.80 34.31 4.53
CA GLY A 473 4.18 35.15 3.40
C GLY A 473 4.72 34.42 2.17
N TYR A 474 4.67 33.08 2.11
CA TYR A 474 5.34 32.28 1.07
C TYR A 474 6.82 32.69 0.85
N ARG A 475 7.53 32.98 1.95
CA ARG A 475 8.95 33.34 1.84
C ARG A 475 9.77 32.12 1.46
N GLN A 476 10.92 32.36 0.82
CA GLN A 476 11.89 31.30 0.61
C GLN A 476 12.48 30.89 1.97
N ILE A 477 12.35 29.61 2.30
CA ILE A 477 12.83 29.03 3.55
C ILE A 477 14.03 28.16 3.22
N ASP A 478 15.16 28.37 3.89
CA ASP A 478 16.26 27.40 3.81
C ASP A 478 15.77 26.08 4.41
N PRO A 479 15.90 24.92 3.74
CA PRO A 479 15.34 23.69 4.27
C PRO A 479 15.92 23.22 5.61
N GLY A 480 17.03 23.83 6.10
CA GLY A 480 17.60 23.56 7.42
C GLY A 480 18.20 22.16 7.55
N ASN A 481 18.43 21.48 6.42
CA ASN A 481 19.01 20.14 6.36
C ASN A 481 19.59 19.88 4.96
N ALA A 482 20.83 19.40 4.90
CA ALA A 482 21.52 19.15 3.64
C ALA A 482 20.84 18.08 2.77
N ARG A 483 20.29 17.02 3.38
CA ARG A 483 19.56 15.96 2.64
C ARG A 483 18.27 16.51 2.04
N LEU A 484 17.56 17.38 2.76
CA LEU A 484 16.34 17.99 2.24
C LEU A 484 16.64 18.94 1.08
N ARG A 485 17.72 19.72 1.16
CA ARG A 485 18.19 20.55 0.04
C ARG A 485 18.45 19.70 -1.22
N ALA A 486 19.19 18.61 -1.10
CA ALA A 486 19.45 17.70 -2.23
C ALA A 486 18.16 17.07 -2.80
N LEU A 487 17.19 16.72 -1.94
CA LEU A 487 15.91 16.17 -2.40
C LEU A 487 15.06 17.23 -3.13
N ILE A 488 15.03 18.48 -2.63
CA ILE A 488 14.34 19.60 -3.30
C ILE A 488 14.97 19.90 -4.66
N GLU A 489 16.29 19.94 -4.74
CA GLU A 489 17.03 20.14 -6.01
C GLU A 489 16.68 19.05 -7.03
N ARG A 490 16.59 17.79 -6.60
CA ARG A 490 16.17 16.69 -7.47
C ARG A 490 14.72 16.85 -7.94
N ILE A 491 13.79 17.13 -7.03
CA ILE A 491 12.37 17.32 -7.36
C ILE A 491 12.18 18.47 -8.36
N ASP A 492 13.00 19.51 -8.26
CA ASP A 492 13.01 20.63 -9.19
C ASP A 492 13.60 20.27 -10.55
N ALA A 493 14.73 19.56 -10.57
CA ALA A 493 15.35 19.06 -11.80
C ALA A 493 14.41 18.12 -12.58
N ASP A 494 13.66 17.28 -11.87
CA ASP A 494 12.65 16.38 -12.43
C ASP A 494 11.35 17.12 -12.81
N GLY A 495 11.20 18.41 -12.48
CA GLY A 495 10.02 19.22 -12.79
C GLY A 495 8.73 18.80 -12.08
N LEU A 496 8.81 17.93 -11.06
CA LEU A 496 7.65 17.25 -10.48
C LEU A 496 6.61 18.18 -9.87
N TRP A 497 7.01 19.31 -9.30
CA TRP A 497 6.09 20.28 -8.70
C TRP A 497 5.19 20.99 -9.73
N LYS A 498 5.50 20.85 -11.04
CA LYS A 498 4.74 21.40 -12.16
C LYS A 498 3.66 20.45 -12.70
N LEU A 499 3.58 19.23 -12.16
CA LEU A 499 2.71 18.17 -12.68
C LEU A 499 1.57 17.86 -11.70
N LEU A 500 0.34 17.73 -12.22
CA LEU A 500 -0.83 17.24 -11.46
C LEU A 500 -0.86 15.71 -11.41
N TRP A 501 -0.25 15.04 -12.39
CA TRP A 501 -0.10 13.58 -12.45
C TRP A 501 1.24 13.14 -13.04
N MET A 502 1.64 11.92 -12.73
CA MET A 502 2.79 11.26 -13.35
C MET A 502 2.52 10.99 -14.84
N PRO A 503 3.50 11.18 -15.73
CA PRO A 503 3.31 10.89 -17.16
C PRO A 503 2.99 9.40 -17.37
N PRO A 504 2.09 9.02 -18.29
CA PRO A 504 1.86 7.62 -18.59
C PRO A 504 3.13 6.98 -19.18
N SER A 505 3.26 5.68 -18.97
CA SER A 505 4.38 4.88 -19.47
C SER A 505 4.42 4.80 -21.00
N LEU A 506 3.27 4.94 -21.67
CA LEU A 506 3.15 5.01 -23.12
C LEU A 506 2.22 6.17 -23.53
N ASN A 507 2.78 7.17 -24.22
CA ASN A 507 2.00 8.28 -24.76
C ASN A 507 1.29 7.89 -26.07
N TYR A 508 0.09 8.44 -26.28
CA TYR A 508 -0.66 8.25 -27.52
C TYR A 508 -0.21 9.26 -28.59
N TRP A 509 0.19 10.45 -28.15
CA TRP A 509 0.80 11.51 -28.95
C TRP A 509 1.95 12.18 -28.19
N GLN A 510 2.78 12.94 -28.89
CA GLN A 510 3.92 13.64 -28.26
C GLN A 510 3.44 14.56 -27.13
N ALA A 511 4.00 14.40 -25.94
CA ALA A 511 3.70 15.24 -24.79
C ALA A 511 4.15 16.69 -25.02
N ALA A 512 3.43 17.64 -24.44
CA ALA A 512 3.65 19.07 -24.60
C ALA A 512 3.56 19.81 -23.26
N GLY A 513 3.62 21.15 -23.28
CA GLY A 513 3.52 21.98 -22.07
C GLY A 513 4.52 21.58 -20.99
N GLU A 514 4.03 21.42 -19.76
CA GLU A 514 4.87 21.00 -18.61
C GLU A 514 5.44 19.58 -18.75
N TYR A 515 4.88 18.76 -19.64
CA TYR A 515 5.29 17.37 -19.85
C TYR A 515 6.33 17.19 -20.96
N ALA A 516 6.60 18.22 -21.78
CA ALA A 516 7.47 18.12 -22.96
C ALA A 516 8.92 17.69 -22.61
N GLU A 517 9.46 18.22 -21.51
CA GLU A 517 10.84 17.98 -21.07
C GLU A 517 10.92 17.02 -19.86
N VAL A 518 9.80 16.43 -19.46
CA VAL A 518 9.76 15.50 -18.33
C VAL A 518 10.37 14.17 -18.77
N GLY A 519 11.56 13.87 -18.23
CA GLY A 519 12.24 12.61 -18.48
C GLY A 519 11.55 11.40 -17.82
N THR A 520 12.29 10.32 -17.61
CA THR A 520 11.80 9.10 -16.95
C THR A 520 11.64 9.29 -15.43
N VAL A 521 10.75 10.18 -15.02
CA VAL A 521 10.51 10.54 -13.62
C VAL A 521 9.76 9.46 -12.83
N SER A 522 9.77 9.57 -11.51
CA SER A 522 9.08 8.68 -10.59
C SER A 522 8.63 9.43 -9.35
N LYS A 523 7.56 8.96 -8.72
CA LYS A 523 7.30 9.26 -7.30
C LYS A 523 8.47 8.80 -6.42
N GLN A 524 8.56 9.35 -5.21
CA GLN A 524 9.65 9.11 -4.27
C GLN A 524 9.11 8.45 -2.99
N LEU A 525 9.56 7.25 -2.68
CA LEU A 525 9.29 6.58 -1.41
C LEU A 525 10.48 6.77 -0.46
N VAL A 526 10.30 7.52 0.61
CA VAL A 526 11.37 7.92 1.53
C VAL A 526 11.28 7.13 2.83
N PHE A 527 12.36 6.43 3.20
CA PHE A 527 12.44 5.68 4.46
C PHE A 527 13.40 6.34 5.44
N SER A 528 12.86 6.75 6.59
CA SER A 528 13.64 7.27 7.72
C SER A 528 13.66 6.31 8.90
N ALA A 529 14.72 6.38 9.70
CA ALA A 529 14.80 5.69 10.99
C ALA A 529 14.01 6.41 12.10
N TRP A 530 13.61 7.68 11.89
CA TRP A 530 13.07 8.54 12.93
C TRP A 530 11.66 9.02 12.60
N ASN A 531 10.75 8.92 13.57
CA ASN A 531 9.34 9.30 13.42
C ASN A 531 9.10 10.82 13.22
N VAL A 532 10.09 11.67 13.53
CA VAL A 532 9.98 13.14 13.34
C VAL A 532 10.14 13.54 11.86
N VAL A 533 10.88 12.74 11.08
CA VAL A 533 11.26 13.09 9.70
C VAL A 533 10.05 13.12 8.75
N PRO A 534 9.12 12.14 8.76
CA PRO A 534 7.98 12.17 7.84
C PRO A 534 7.13 13.43 7.93
N ASP A 535 6.86 13.94 9.14
CA ASP A 535 6.10 15.17 9.35
C ASP A 535 6.86 16.40 8.80
N ALA A 536 8.17 16.49 9.09
CA ALA A 536 9.01 17.57 8.62
C ALA A 536 9.13 17.61 7.08
N LEU A 537 9.33 16.44 6.44
CA LEU A 537 9.37 16.32 4.98
C LEU A 537 8.02 16.65 4.34
N ALA A 538 6.92 16.12 4.88
CA ALA A 538 5.58 16.36 4.35
C ALA A 538 5.23 17.86 4.34
N ALA A 539 5.53 18.57 5.43
CA ALA A 539 5.29 20.00 5.55
C ALA A 539 6.17 20.83 4.62
N LEU A 540 7.49 20.63 4.66
CA LEU A 540 8.45 21.50 3.94
C LEU A 540 8.42 21.28 2.43
N LEU A 541 8.28 20.04 1.96
CA LEU A 541 8.19 19.76 0.52
C LEU A 541 6.87 20.27 -0.06
N SER A 542 5.76 20.13 0.66
CA SER A 542 4.46 20.67 0.21
C SER A 542 4.44 22.19 0.22
N PHE A 543 5.01 22.83 1.25
CA PHE A 543 5.17 24.28 1.27
C PHE A 543 6.05 24.76 0.10
N GLU A 544 7.18 24.10 -0.15
CA GLU A 544 8.10 24.50 -1.23
C GLU A 544 7.46 24.34 -2.62
N ALA A 545 6.67 23.28 -2.85
CA ALA A 545 5.89 23.12 -4.07
C ALA A 545 4.86 24.26 -4.26
N GLU A 546 4.05 24.55 -3.24
CA GLU A 546 3.10 25.69 -3.28
C GLU A 546 3.81 27.02 -3.52
N ARG A 547 4.92 27.28 -2.81
CA ARG A 547 5.71 28.51 -2.93
C ARG A 547 6.21 28.70 -4.36
N ARG A 548 6.73 27.65 -4.99
CA ARG A 548 7.19 27.68 -6.40
C ARG A 548 6.05 27.94 -7.36
N LEU A 549 4.87 27.35 -7.13
CA LEU A 549 3.68 27.62 -7.95
C LEU A 549 3.25 29.09 -7.85
N ILE A 550 3.18 29.65 -6.64
CA ILE A 550 2.83 31.07 -6.43
C ILE A 550 3.85 32.01 -7.07
N GLN A 551 5.15 31.72 -6.87
CA GLN A 551 6.24 32.47 -7.48
C GLN A 551 6.17 32.45 -9.01
N ARG A 552 5.94 31.26 -9.59
CA ARG A 552 5.79 31.07 -11.03
C ARG A 552 4.59 31.83 -11.60
N ALA A 553 3.46 31.78 -10.91
CA ALA A 553 2.25 32.51 -11.30
C ALA A 553 2.41 34.03 -11.21
N LYS A 554 3.51 34.53 -10.60
CA LYS A 554 3.78 35.96 -10.35
C LYS A 554 2.61 36.63 -9.59
N ARG A 555 1.98 35.88 -8.67
CA ARG A 555 0.87 36.33 -7.84
C ARG A 555 1.36 36.56 -6.41
N SER A 556 0.75 37.52 -5.71
CA SER A 556 0.95 37.71 -4.27
C SER A 556 -0.31 37.28 -3.53
N VAL A 557 -0.17 36.40 -2.54
CA VAL A 557 -1.26 35.95 -1.67
C VAL A 557 -0.67 35.50 -0.32
N ALA A 558 -1.41 35.72 0.76
CA ALA A 558 -1.06 35.12 2.05
C ALA A 558 -1.36 33.60 2.04
N TYR A 559 -0.55 32.82 2.74
CA TYR A 559 -0.68 31.35 2.80
C TYR A 559 -2.09 30.87 3.17
N ALA A 560 -2.68 31.50 4.20
CA ALA A 560 -4.03 31.18 4.68
C ALA A 560 -5.13 31.56 3.68
N LYS A 561 -4.87 32.53 2.80
CA LYS A 561 -5.81 33.05 1.80
C LYS A 561 -5.67 32.44 0.42
N MET A 562 -4.74 31.50 0.24
CA MET A 562 -4.52 30.82 -1.03
C MET A 562 -5.77 30.07 -1.53
N PRO A 563 -6.51 29.30 -0.70
CA PRO A 563 -7.76 28.66 -1.14
C PRO A 563 -8.86 29.66 -1.54
N ASP A 564 -8.97 30.79 -0.83
CA ASP A 564 -9.95 31.84 -1.14
C ASP A 564 -9.61 32.54 -2.47
N ARG A 565 -8.32 32.82 -2.70
CA ARG A 565 -7.83 33.54 -3.89
C ARG A 565 -7.90 32.68 -5.15
N PHE A 566 -7.59 31.40 -5.02
CA PHE A 566 -7.61 30.42 -6.10
C PHE A 566 -8.75 29.43 -5.86
N ALA A 567 -9.94 30.01 -5.69
CA ALA A 567 -11.17 29.29 -5.48
C ALA A 567 -11.50 28.41 -6.70
N GLN A 568 -12.24 27.33 -6.46
CA GLN A 568 -12.68 26.38 -7.49
C GLN A 568 -13.30 27.09 -8.71
N GLN A 569 -12.95 26.67 -9.93
CA GLN A 569 -13.36 27.34 -11.17
C GLN A 569 -14.41 26.52 -11.95
N LEU A 570 -14.39 25.20 -11.85
CA LEU A 570 -15.36 24.30 -12.50
C LEU A 570 -16.53 24.02 -11.54
N ARG A 571 -17.44 24.97 -11.36
CA ARG A 571 -18.58 24.87 -10.42
C ARG A 571 -19.93 24.82 -11.14
N PHE A 572 -20.93 24.26 -10.47
CA PHE A 572 -22.32 24.28 -10.92
C PHE A 572 -23.10 25.33 -10.10
N SER A 573 -23.20 26.54 -10.63
CA SER A 573 -23.74 27.70 -9.89
C SER A 573 -25.00 28.26 -10.56
N ILE A 574 -25.89 28.91 -9.81
CA ILE A 574 -27.05 29.60 -10.36
C ILE A 574 -26.89 31.10 -10.13
N LYS A 575 -26.94 31.89 -11.21
CA LYS A 575 -26.93 33.34 -11.12
C LYS A 575 -28.36 33.89 -11.15
N ARG A 576 -28.73 34.66 -10.12
CA ARG A 576 -30.06 35.28 -10.00
C ARG A 576 -30.42 36.04 -11.29
N GLY A 577 -31.55 35.68 -11.91
CA GLY A 577 -32.08 36.32 -13.11
C GLY A 577 -31.45 35.91 -14.45
N SER A 578 -30.43 35.04 -14.48
CA SER A 578 -29.78 34.59 -15.73
C SER A 578 -29.63 33.07 -15.86
N GLY A 579 -30.05 32.30 -14.86
CA GLY A 579 -30.08 30.83 -14.91
C GLY A 579 -28.76 30.17 -14.48
N PRO A 580 -28.58 28.88 -14.84
CA PRO A 580 -27.34 28.13 -14.58
C PRO A 580 -26.09 28.78 -15.20
N THR A 581 -25.01 28.87 -14.42
CA THR A 581 -23.69 29.35 -14.82
C THR A 581 -22.64 28.29 -14.55
N GLY A 582 -21.82 27.98 -15.56
CA GLY A 582 -20.85 26.88 -15.51
C GLY A 582 -21.13 25.72 -16.48
N MET A 583 -21.93 25.92 -17.54
CA MET A 583 -22.23 24.85 -18.51
C MET A 583 -20.99 24.25 -19.20
N SER A 584 -19.88 24.99 -19.30
CA SER A 584 -18.60 24.44 -19.78
C SER A 584 -17.99 23.40 -18.82
N ALA A 585 -18.25 23.49 -17.52
CA ALA A 585 -17.88 22.43 -16.58
C ALA A 585 -18.75 21.18 -16.79
N LEU A 586 -20.05 21.37 -17.08
CA LEU A 586 -20.97 20.27 -17.41
C LEU A 586 -20.54 19.55 -18.70
N LEU A 587 -20.09 20.30 -19.71
CA LEU A 587 -19.51 19.78 -20.96
C LEU A 587 -18.35 18.80 -20.69
N LEU A 588 -17.47 19.11 -19.71
CA LEU A 588 -16.35 18.23 -19.33
C LEU A 588 -16.76 17.04 -18.46
N ALA A 589 -17.89 17.15 -17.74
CA ALA A 589 -18.43 16.15 -16.84
C ALA A 589 -19.36 15.14 -17.53
N PHE A 590 -19.78 15.39 -18.77
CA PHE A 590 -20.71 14.53 -19.49
C PHE A 590 -19.99 13.35 -20.19
N PRO A 591 -20.30 12.08 -19.84
CA PRO A 591 -19.69 10.90 -20.46
C PRO A 591 -20.29 10.66 -21.86
N SER A 592 -19.79 11.40 -22.84
CA SER A 592 -20.32 11.39 -24.20
C SER A 592 -20.06 10.07 -24.94
N GLN A 593 -21.12 9.30 -25.18
CA GLN A 593 -21.07 8.08 -25.97
C GLN A 593 -20.84 8.37 -27.47
N ALA A 594 -21.43 9.44 -27.98
CA ALA A 594 -21.24 9.86 -29.37
C ALA A 594 -19.78 10.23 -29.65
N LEU A 595 -19.15 11.04 -28.79
CA LEU A 595 -17.74 11.42 -28.95
C LEU A 595 -16.80 10.23 -28.72
N ALA A 596 -17.09 9.36 -27.74
CA ALA A 596 -16.28 8.17 -27.49
C ALA A 596 -16.28 7.21 -28.69
N GLN A 597 -17.40 7.09 -29.41
CA GLN A 597 -17.50 6.28 -30.62
C GLN A 597 -16.87 6.95 -31.85
N LEU A 598 -17.15 8.23 -32.09
CA LEU A 598 -16.67 8.94 -33.28
C LEU A 598 -15.16 9.15 -33.26
N VAL A 599 -14.59 9.40 -32.07
CA VAL A 599 -13.18 9.74 -31.91
C VAL A 599 -12.55 8.79 -30.91
N ASP A 600 -11.66 7.94 -31.40
CA ASP A 600 -10.75 7.15 -30.58
C ASP A 600 -9.30 7.48 -30.97
N PRO A 601 -8.47 8.00 -30.04
CA PRO A 601 -7.10 8.38 -30.35
C PRO A 601 -6.23 7.20 -30.83
N LEU A 602 -6.51 5.96 -30.40
CA LEU A 602 -5.78 4.79 -30.90
C LEU A 602 -6.10 4.53 -32.37
N THR A 603 -7.39 4.56 -32.72
CA THR A 603 -7.84 4.44 -34.11
C THR A 603 -7.31 5.56 -35.00
N LEU A 604 -7.38 6.82 -34.55
CA LEU A 604 -6.88 7.98 -35.32
C LEU A 604 -5.38 7.93 -35.56
N ARG A 605 -4.62 7.35 -34.61
CA ARG A 605 -3.19 7.11 -34.74
C ARG A 605 -2.87 6.01 -35.74
N ALA A 606 -3.64 4.91 -35.78
CA ALA A 606 -3.41 3.84 -36.75
C ALA A 606 -3.47 4.32 -38.21
N LEU A 607 -4.14 5.45 -38.46
CA LEU A 607 -4.19 6.12 -39.76
C LEU A 607 -2.98 7.03 -40.05
N ALA A 608 -2.01 7.18 -39.13
CA ALA A 608 -0.82 8.03 -39.26
C ALA A 608 0.38 7.25 -39.81
N SER A 609 1.39 7.96 -40.34
CA SER A 609 2.62 7.31 -40.84
C SER A 609 3.37 6.59 -39.71
N VAL A 610 3.93 5.43 -40.03
CA VAL A 610 4.49 4.47 -39.05
C VAL A 610 5.72 5.00 -38.30
N ASP A 611 6.45 5.95 -38.89
CA ASP A 611 7.82 6.26 -38.48
C ASP A 611 7.96 7.28 -37.34
N ALA A 612 6.89 7.97 -36.90
CA ALA A 612 6.95 8.97 -35.84
C ALA A 612 5.68 9.06 -34.97
N MET A 613 5.85 9.41 -33.70
CA MET A 613 4.71 9.69 -32.81
C MET A 613 4.06 11.03 -33.21
N PRO A 614 2.75 11.07 -33.51
CA PRO A 614 2.09 12.31 -33.96
C PRO A 614 2.01 13.34 -32.83
N GLY A 615 1.92 14.61 -33.19
CA GLY A 615 1.61 15.69 -32.25
C GLY A 615 0.11 15.71 -31.92
N TYR A 616 -0.25 16.39 -30.82
CA TYR A 616 -1.66 16.58 -30.46
C TYR A 616 -2.44 17.34 -31.54
N ALA A 617 -1.82 18.34 -32.19
CA ALA A 617 -2.46 19.11 -33.25
C ALA A 617 -2.89 18.23 -34.42
N ASP A 618 -2.07 17.26 -34.81
CA ASP A 618 -2.35 16.33 -35.91
C ASP A 618 -3.54 15.42 -35.58
N LEU A 619 -3.58 14.89 -34.36
CA LEU A 619 -4.71 14.08 -33.90
C LEU A 619 -5.99 14.90 -33.79
N ARG A 620 -5.89 16.15 -33.33
CA ARG A 620 -7.04 17.07 -33.25
C ARG A 620 -7.58 17.38 -34.64
N GLU A 621 -6.73 17.63 -35.62
CA GLU A 621 -7.16 17.88 -37.01
C GLU A 621 -7.91 16.67 -37.59
N ARG A 622 -7.38 15.46 -37.37
CA ARG A 622 -8.07 14.22 -37.78
C ARG A 622 -9.42 14.04 -37.09
N ALA A 623 -9.48 14.29 -35.79
CA ALA A 623 -10.74 14.27 -35.03
C ALA A 623 -11.73 15.31 -35.58
N MET A 624 -11.27 16.52 -35.92
CA MET A 624 -12.10 17.54 -36.56
C MET A 624 -12.68 17.05 -37.90
N THR A 625 -11.87 16.39 -38.74
CA THR A 625 -12.35 15.83 -40.02
C THR A 625 -13.46 14.80 -39.82
N VAL A 626 -13.31 13.89 -38.85
CA VAL A 626 -14.32 12.86 -38.55
C VAL A 626 -15.61 13.51 -38.01
N MET A 627 -15.48 14.49 -37.12
CA MET A 627 -16.62 15.10 -36.43
C MET A 627 -17.38 16.14 -37.27
N ALA A 628 -16.73 16.78 -38.25
CA ALA A 628 -17.33 17.90 -39.00
C ALA A 628 -18.66 17.53 -39.66
N SER A 629 -18.72 16.35 -40.31
CA SER A 629 -19.93 15.87 -40.99
C SER A 629 -21.09 15.58 -40.04
N ALA A 630 -20.79 15.09 -38.83
CA ALA A 630 -21.78 14.80 -37.80
C ALA A 630 -22.29 16.07 -37.09
N LEU A 631 -21.44 17.10 -36.97
CA LEU A 631 -21.79 18.34 -36.28
C LEU A 631 -22.53 19.35 -37.17
N GLU A 632 -22.16 19.49 -38.44
CA GLU A 632 -22.70 20.55 -39.31
C GLU A 632 -24.25 20.57 -39.39
N PRO A 633 -24.97 19.43 -39.46
CA PRO A 633 -26.43 19.40 -39.46
C PRO A 633 -27.10 19.99 -38.19
N LEU A 634 -26.34 20.13 -37.10
CA LEU A 634 -26.83 20.53 -35.78
C LEU A 634 -26.63 22.03 -35.49
N LEU A 635 -25.89 22.72 -36.36
CA LEU A 635 -25.48 24.12 -36.19
C LEU A 635 -26.40 25.06 -36.98
N ASP A 636 -26.93 26.07 -36.29
CA ASP A 636 -27.70 27.13 -36.93
C ASP A 636 -26.80 28.33 -37.24
N ARG A 637 -26.34 28.42 -38.50
CA ARG A 637 -25.50 29.52 -39.00
C ARG A 637 -26.31 30.69 -39.57
N SER A 638 -27.61 30.79 -39.30
CA SER A 638 -28.45 31.90 -39.76
C SER A 638 -28.02 33.25 -39.18
N VAL A 639 -27.55 33.28 -37.93
CA VAL A 639 -27.03 34.46 -37.25
C VAL A 639 -25.56 34.70 -37.65
N LYS A 640 -25.29 35.75 -38.45
CA LYS A 640 -23.97 36.06 -38.99
C LYS A 640 -23.24 37.22 -38.29
N GLU A 641 -23.96 38.08 -37.58
CA GLU A 641 -23.44 39.28 -36.93
C GLU A 641 -23.46 39.16 -35.40
N GLY A 642 -22.63 39.97 -34.72
CA GLY A 642 -22.50 39.96 -33.26
C GLY A 642 -21.40 39.02 -32.71
N PRO A 643 -21.22 39.00 -31.38
CA PRO A 643 -20.24 38.13 -30.73
C PRO A 643 -20.64 36.66 -30.84
N PHE A 644 -19.65 35.76 -30.79
CA PHE A 644 -19.90 34.33 -30.77
C PHE A 644 -20.63 33.90 -29.49
N ASP A 645 -21.66 33.09 -29.65
CA ASP A 645 -22.41 32.55 -28.53
C ASP A 645 -21.74 31.26 -28.03
N ARG A 646 -21.10 31.36 -26.87
CA ARG A 646 -20.38 30.25 -26.23
C ARG A 646 -21.32 29.09 -25.84
N ARG A 647 -22.65 29.30 -25.80
CA ARG A 647 -23.61 28.22 -25.54
C ARG A 647 -23.55 27.11 -26.59
N TRP A 648 -23.13 27.44 -27.81
CA TRP A 648 -22.98 26.46 -28.89
C TRP A 648 -22.08 25.28 -28.54
N TYR A 649 -21.06 25.44 -27.68
CA TYR A 649 -20.16 24.33 -27.34
C TYR A 649 -20.88 23.17 -26.64
N TRP A 650 -21.74 23.45 -25.67
CA TRP A 650 -22.47 22.38 -24.96
C TRP A 650 -23.80 22.04 -25.64
N VAL A 651 -24.46 23.00 -26.30
CA VAL A 651 -25.70 22.73 -27.05
C VAL A 651 -25.45 21.79 -28.23
N ALA A 652 -24.38 22.02 -29.00
CA ALA A 652 -24.07 21.17 -30.14
C ALA A 652 -23.76 19.73 -29.70
N LEU A 653 -23.09 19.54 -28.56
CA LEU A 653 -22.87 18.20 -28.01
C LEU A 653 -24.17 17.53 -27.54
N ALA A 654 -25.03 18.25 -26.81
CA ALA A 654 -26.33 17.72 -26.38
C ALA A 654 -27.18 17.27 -27.58
N ARG A 655 -27.20 18.06 -28.66
CA ARG A 655 -27.90 17.71 -29.91
C ARG A 655 -27.26 16.52 -30.65
N LEU A 656 -25.94 16.44 -30.64
CA LEU A 656 -25.21 15.32 -31.27
C LEU A 656 -25.54 14.00 -30.56
N GLU A 657 -25.59 14.04 -29.24
CA GLU A 657 -25.98 12.89 -28.42
C GLU A 657 -27.46 12.55 -28.60
N ALA A 658 -28.35 13.53 -28.68
CA ALA A 658 -29.76 13.30 -29.00
C ALA A 658 -29.94 12.55 -30.33
N GLN A 659 -29.15 12.92 -31.35
CA GLN A 659 -29.21 12.31 -32.68
C GLN A 659 -28.62 10.89 -32.70
N LEU A 660 -27.45 10.69 -32.08
CA LEU A 660 -26.69 9.44 -32.20
C LEU A 660 -26.98 8.44 -31.06
N ARG A 661 -27.42 8.92 -29.89
CA ARG A 661 -27.57 8.16 -28.64
C ARG A 661 -28.80 8.62 -27.84
N PRO A 662 -30.02 8.60 -28.42
CA PRO A 662 -31.22 9.10 -27.76
C PRO A 662 -31.55 8.40 -26.44
N ALA A 663 -31.15 7.12 -26.28
CA ALA A 663 -31.38 6.35 -25.06
C ALA A 663 -30.67 6.92 -23.81
N ALA A 664 -29.57 7.69 -23.97
CA ALA A 664 -28.85 8.29 -22.85
C ALA A 664 -29.61 9.46 -22.19
N ARG A 665 -30.71 9.94 -22.80
CA ARG A 665 -31.54 11.01 -22.23
C ARG A 665 -32.13 10.62 -20.87
N ASP A 666 -32.60 9.40 -20.72
CA ASP A 666 -33.20 8.92 -19.46
C ASP A 666 -32.15 8.83 -18.35
N TRP A 667 -30.94 8.39 -18.69
CA TRP A 667 -29.80 8.41 -17.75
C TRP A 667 -29.49 9.84 -17.29
N CYS A 668 -29.46 10.81 -18.21
CA CYS A 668 -29.21 12.22 -17.87
C CYS A 668 -30.24 12.72 -16.86
N ALA A 669 -31.53 12.44 -17.10
CA ALA A 669 -32.64 12.93 -16.28
C ALA A 669 -32.74 12.26 -14.91
N LEU A 670 -32.41 10.96 -14.82
CA LEU A 670 -32.72 10.15 -13.64
C LEU A 670 -31.49 9.78 -12.79
N ARG A 671 -30.29 9.75 -13.38
CA ARG A 671 -29.11 9.13 -12.75
C ARG A 671 -27.90 10.03 -12.62
N TRP A 672 -27.70 10.98 -13.54
CA TRP A 672 -26.44 11.76 -13.61
C TRP A 672 -26.10 12.50 -12.30
N ALA A 673 -27.11 13.08 -11.62
CA ALA A 673 -26.90 13.77 -10.35
C ALA A 673 -26.44 12.84 -9.21
N GLU A 674 -26.96 11.61 -9.16
CA GLU A 674 -26.55 10.60 -8.18
C GLU A 674 -25.19 9.99 -8.54
N ALA A 675 -24.98 9.69 -9.83
CA ALA A 675 -23.77 9.08 -10.36
C ALA A 675 -22.49 9.81 -9.96
N ARG A 676 -22.50 11.15 -10.01
CA ARG A 676 -21.35 11.98 -9.63
C ARG A 676 -21.05 11.98 -8.13
N SER A 677 -22.00 11.58 -7.28
CA SER A 677 -21.82 11.66 -5.83
C SER A 677 -20.98 10.50 -5.32
N GLY A 678 -19.89 10.79 -4.62
CA GLY A 678 -19.13 9.79 -3.85
C GLY A 678 -19.93 9.29 -2.64
N ARG A 679 -19.69 8.04 -2.21
CA ARG A 679 -20.34 7.49 -1.01
C ARG A 679 -19.86 8.25 0.24
N GLY A 680 -20.74 9.07 0.84
CA GLY A 680 -20.51 9.71 2.14
C GLY A 680 -19.92 11.12 2.11
N ASP A 681 -19.86 11.78 0.95
CA ASP A 681 -19.42 13.17 0.85
C ASP A 681 -20.56 14.17 1.08
N GLU A 682 -20.25 15.27 1.78
CA GLU A 682 -21.04 16.49 1.74
C GLU A 682 -20.87 17.13 0.36
N GLN A 683 -21.93 17.14 -0.45
CA GLN A 683 -21.89 17.78 -1.77
C GLN A 683 -21.53 19.27 -1.63
N GLU A 684 -20.51 19.70 -2.36
CA GLU A 684 -20.03 21.09 -2.31
C GLU A 684 -20.99 22.07 -3.01
N ASP A 685 -21.74 21.59 -4.00
CA ASP A 685 -22.81 22.32 -4.67
C ASP A 685 -24.19 21.81 -4.20
N PRO A 686 -25.20 22.68 -3.98
CA PRO A 686 -26.55 22.23 -3.67
C PRO A 686 -27.05 21.29 -4.78
N VAL A 687 -27.66 20.14 -4.42
CA VAL A 687 -28.28 19.20 -5.38
C VAL A 687 -29.10 19.96 -6.45
N SER A 688 -29.90 20.93 -5.99
CA SER A 688 -30.76 21.76 -6.83
C SER A 688 -30.02 22.64 -7.85
N ALA A 689 -28.76 23.01 -7.60
CA ALA A 689 -27.96 23.76 -8.54
C ALA A 689 -27.53 22.89 -9.73
N PHE A 690 -27.06 21.66 -9.47
CA PHE A 690 -26.71 20.73 -10.53
C PHE A 690 -27.92 20.27 -11.35
N ASP A 691 -29.04 19.97 -10.69
CA ASP A 691 -30.29 19.59 -11.37
C ASP A 691 -30.74 20.67 -12.37
N ALA A 692 -30.57 21.96 -12.03
CA ALA A 692 -30.88 23.06 -12.95
C ALA A 692 -29.97 23.06 -14.20
N HIS A 693 -28.70 22.64 -14.08
CA HIS A 693 -27.80 22.49 -15.22
C HIS A 693 -28.20 21.30 -16.10
N VAL A 694 -28.58 20.18 -15.48
CA VAL A 694 -29.07 18.99 -16.19
C VAL A 694 -30.37 19.29 -16.93
N ASN A 695 -31.30 20.04 -16.32
CA ASN A 695 -32.52 20.47 -17.00
C ASN A 695 -32.23 21.35 -18.22
N LEU A 696 -31.31 22.32 -18.10
CA LEU A 696 -30.90 23.14 -19.24
C LEU A 696 -30.19 22.33 -20.34
N TRP A 697 -29.42 21.31 -19.94
CA TRP A 697 -28.83 20.35 -20.88
C TRP A 697 -29.89 19.55 -21.63
N LEU A 698 -30.92 19.05 -20.94
CA LEU A 698 -32.05 18.34 -21.52
C LEU A 698 -32.88 19.26 -22.44
N ASP A 699 -33.04 20.54 -22.10
CA ASP A 699 -33.67 21.51 -23.00
C ASP A 699 -32.89 21.66 -24.31
N ALA A 700 -31.54 21.63 -24.26
CA ALA A 700 -30.73 21.65 -25.48
C ALA A 700 -30.83 20.35 -26.27
N TRP A 701 -30.86 19.22 -25.56
CA TRP A 701 -31.05 17.87 -26.10
C TRP A 701 -32.36 17.76 -26.90
N ASP A 702 -33.45 18.30 -26.34
CA ASP A 702 -34.79 18.27 -26.93
C ASP A 702 -35.01 19.37 -27.98
N GLY A 703 -34.00 20.22 -28.23
CA GLY A 703 -34.08 21.31 -29.21
C GLY A 703 -34.83 22.57 -28.73
N ASN A 704 -35.10 22.68 -27.43
CA ASN A 704 -35.87 23.77 -26.82
C ASN A 704 -35.05 25.03 -26.52
N VAL A 705 -33.72 24.98 -26.63
CA VAL A 705 -32.87 26.17 -26.49
C VAL A 705 -32.99 27.05 -27.73
N ILE A 706 -33.76 28.14 -27.59
CA ILE A 706 -34.01 29.16 -28.62
C ILE A 706 -33.13 30.40 -28.44
N GLY A 707 -33.01 31.20 -29.50
CA GLY A 707 -32.30 32.48 -29.47
C GLY A 707 -30.79 32.34 -29.28
N LEU A 708 -30.18 31.32 -29.88
CA LEU A 708 -28.72 31.18 -29.95
C LEU A 708 -28.14 32.25 -30.88
N GLY A 709 -27.03 32.84 -30.47
CA GLY A 709 -26.30 33.82 -31.28
C GLY A 709 -25.42 33.16 -32.34
N ARG A 710 -24.44 33.92 -32.86
CA ARG A 710 -23.52 33.46 -33.90
C ARG A 710 -22.70 32.23 -33.45
N VAL A 711 -22.62 31.21 -34.30
CA VAL A 711 -21.82 29.99 -34.07
C VAL A 711 -20.32 30.31 -34.00
N PRO A 712 -19.58 29.87 -32.96
CA PRO A 712 -18.12 30.01 -32.89
C PRO A 712 -17.40 29.33 -34.06
N ASN A 713 -16.41 30.00 -34.65
CA ASN A 713 -15.63 29.46 -35.77
C ASN A 713 -14.79 28.23 -35.37
N ASP A 714 -14.44 28.12 -34.10
CA ASP A 714 -13.61 27.07 -33.49
C ASP A 714 -14.42 25.91 -32.88
N ILE A 715 -15.75 25.88 -33.05
CA ILE A 715 -16.63 24.87 -32.45
C ILE A 715 -16.20 23.43 -32.71
N VAL A 716 -15.83 23.09 -33.94
CA VAL A 716 -15.38 21.74 -34.31
C VAL A 716 -14.04 21.41 -33.64
N SER A 717 -13.12 22.38 -33.58
CA SER A 717 -11.81 22.22 -32.92
C SER A 717 -11.96 22.03 -31.41
N VAL A 718 -12.86 22.79 -30.78
CA VAL A 718 -13.15 22.67 -29.34
C VAL A 718 -13.78 21.31 -29.05
N LEU A 719 -14.81 20.90 -29.79
CA LEU A 719 -15.46 19.60 -29.58
C LEU A 719 -14.53 18.42 -29.90
N ALA A 720 -13.63 18.54 -30.87
CA ALA A 720 -12.56 17.57 -31.09
C ALA A 720 -11.62 17.46 -29.88
N SER A 721 -11.31 18.60 -29.23
CA SER A 721 -10.51 18.61 -27.99
C SER A 721 -11.27 17.97 -26.83
N VAL A 722 -12.57 18.22 -26.70
CA VAL A 722 -13.44 17.54 -25.70
C VAL A 722 -13.53 16.04 -25.99
N ALA A 723 -13.59 15.64 -27.25
CA ALA A 723 -13.60 14.24 -27.63
C ALA A 723 -12.29 13.54 -27.24
N LEU A 724 -11.15 14.16 -27.53
CA LEU A 724 -9.82 13.57 -27.24
C LEU A 724 -9.42 13.64 -25.76
N CYS A 725 -9.83 14.71 -25.05
CA CYS A 725 -9.27 15.05 -23.74
C CYS A 725 -10.32 15.42 -22.67
N GLY A 726 -11.62 15.35 -22.98
CA GLY A 726 -12.69 15.60 -22.01
C GLY A 726 -12.69 14.53 -20.90
N PRO A 727 -12.61 14.91 -19.61
CA PRO A 727 -12.49 13.98 -18.49
C PRO A 727 -13.48 12.81 -18.50
N ALA A 728 -14.77 13.11 -18.65
CA ALA A 728 -15.81 12.09 -18.64
C ALA A 728 -15.81 11.22 -19.93
N THR A 729 -15.55 11.82 -21.08
CA THR A 729 -15.41 11.09 -22.36
C THR A 729 -14.21 10.14 -22.33
N CYS A 730 -13.08 10.59 -21.80
CA CYS A 730 -11.89 9.74 -21.65
C CYS A 730 -12.14 8.58 -20.69
N ALA A 731 -12.76 8.86 -19.53
CA ALA A 731 -13.13 7.82 -18.57
C ALA A 731 -14.08 6.78 -19.18
N LEU A 732 -15.12 7.22 -19.90
CA LEU A 732 -16.03 6.32 -20.62
C LEU A 732 -15.30 5.47 -21.65
N ARG A 733 -14.43 6.07 -22.47
CA ARG A 733 -13.63 5.36 -23.47
C ARG A 733 -12.73 4.30 -22.82
N THR A 734 -12.10 4.63 -21.70
CA THR A 734 -11.31 3.67 -20.91
C THR A 734 -12.15 2.47 -20.46
N LEU A 735 -13.36 2.72 -19.93
CA LEU A 735 -14.26 1.64 -19.50
C LEU A 735 -14.73 0.77 -20.68
N LEU A 736 -15.02 1.36 -21.84
CA LEU A 736 -15.39 0.65 -23.06
C LEU A 736 -14.25 -0.22 -23.62
N LYS A 737 -12.98 0.18 -23.41
CA LYS A 737 -11.82 -0.64 -23.80
C LYS A 737 -11.65 -1.88 -22.91
N ILE A 738 -11.95 -1.74 -21.62
CA ILE A 738 -11.87 -2.83 -20.64
C ILE A 738 -13.06 -3.79 -20.77
N TRP A 739 -14.27 -3.23 -20.90
CA TRP A 739 -15.51 -3.97 -21.10
C TRP A 739 -16.19 -3.55 -22.41
N PRO A 740 -15.83 -4.18 -23.55
CA PRO A 740 -16.38 -3.84 -24.85
C PRO A 740 -17.90 -3.95 -24.90
N HIS A 741 -18.55 -2.83 -25.21
CA HIS A 741 -20.00 -2.75 -25.47
C HIS A 741 -20.24 -1.82 -26.65
N GLU A 742 -21.28 -2.10 -27.44
CA GLU A 742 -21.70 -1.20 -28.53
C GLU A 742 -22.34 0.09 -28.00
N MET A 743 -23.13 -0.05 -26.93
CA MET A 743 -23.70 1.06 -26.15
C MET A 743 -23.34 0.89 -24.69
N ALA A 744 -22.91 1.98 -24.05
CA ALA A 744 -22.52 1.94 -22.66
C ALA A 744 -23.77 1.74 -21.77
N PRO A 745 -23.80 0.73 -20.89
CA PRO A 745 -24.86 0.59 -19.91
C PRO A 745 -24.81 1.72 -18.87
N ASP A 746 -25.93 2.00 -18.22
CA ASP A 746 -26.04 3.05 -17.19
C ASP A 746 -24.94 2.99 -16.14
N ALA A 747 -24.58 1.79 -15.66
CA ALA A 747 -23.53 1.62 -14.66
C ALA A 747 -22.14 2.10 -15.15
N MET A 748 -21.87 2.03 -16.45
CA MET A 748 -20.64 2.54 -17.04
C MET A 748 -20.67 4.05 -17.18
N LEU A 749 -21.83 4.64 -17.50
CA LEU A 749 -22.02 6.09 -17.49
C LEU A 749 -21.89 6.64 -16.07
N ASP A 750 -22.46 5.94 -15.08
CA ASP A 750 -22.34 6.29 -13.66
C ASP A 750 -20.88 6.32 -13.23
N ALA A 751 -20.13 5.26 -13.56
CA ALA A 751 -18.71 5.14 -13.28
C ALA A 751 -17.88 6.22 -13.97
N ALA A 752 -18.13 6.51 -15.25
CA ALA A 752 -17.44 7.56 -15.98
C ALA A 752 -17.69 8.96 -15.40
N ALA A 753 -18.94 9.26 -15.01
CA ALA A 753 -19.29 10.51 -14.34
C ALA A 753 -18.60 10.65 -12.97
N ARG A 754 -18.49 9.55 -12.21
CA ARG A 754 -17.78 9.52 -10.93
C ARG A 754 -16.27 9.74 -11.07
N VAL A 755 -15.63 9.10 -12.06
CA VAL A 755 -14.21 9.34 -12.39
C VAL A 755 -13.99 10.80 -12.80
N ALA A 756 -14.90 11.35 -13.62
CA ALA A 756 -14.85 12.76 -14.02
C ALA A 756 -14.99 13.71 -12.83
N GLU A 757 -15.82 13.38 -11.84
CA GLU A 757 -15.94 14.17 -10.61
C GLU A 757 -14.64 14.16 -9.79
N GLY A 758 -13.96 13.01 -9.70
CA GLY A 758 -12.63 12.94 -9.08
C GLY A 758 -11.61 13.85 -9.79
N LEU A 759 -11.59 13.83 -11.13
CA LEU A 759 -10.75 14.74 -11.92
C LEU A 759 -11.16 16.21 -11.72
N ARG A 760 -12.46 16.51 -11.66
CA ARG A 760 -12.98 17.85 -11.38
C ARG A 760 -12.50 18.36 -10.02
N SER A 761 -12.53 17.52 -8.98
CA SER A 761 -11.96 17.82 -7.66
C SER A 761 -10.48 18.20 -7.75
N GLN A 762 -9.69 17.43 -8.50
CA GLN A 762 -8.26 17.72 -8.70
C GLN A 762 -8.02 19.04 -9.44
N PHE A 763 -8.76 19.29 -10.52
CA PHE A 763 -8.67 20.56 -11.27
C PHE A 763 -9.21 21.76 -10.48
N ASN A 764 -10.07 21.54 -9.49
CA ASN A 764 -10.56 22.57 -8.59
C ASN A 764 -9.69 22.76 -7.35
N SER A 765 -8.65 21.94 -7.16
CA SER A 765 -7.69 22.18 -6.10
C SER A 765 -7.01 23.54 -6.29
N PRO A 766 -6.75 24.29 -5.21
CA PRO A 766 -6.12 25.60 -5.33
C PRO A 766 -4.77 25.56 -6.06
N CYS A 767 -4.00 24.47 -5.92
CA CYS A 767 -2.73 24.29 -6.63
C CYS A 767 -2.93 24.13 -8.14
N ALA A 768 -3.92 23.36 -8.57
CA ALA A 768 -4.26 23.24 -9.99
C ALA A 768 -4.76 24.57 -10.57
N VAL A 769 -5.59 25.31 -9.83
CA VAL A 769 -6.06 26.63 -10.27
C VAL A 769 -4.90 27.61 -10.45
N VAL A 770 -3.94 27.65 -9.51
CA VAL A 770 -2.70 28.46 -9.65
C VAL A 770 -1.90 28.04 -10.89
N MET A 771 -1.78 26.73 -11.13
CA MET A 771 -0.99 26.16 -12.21
C MET A 771 -1.60 26.44 -13.59
N LEU A 772 -2.93 26.37 -13.72
CA LEU A 772 -3.62 26.37 -15.02
C LEU A 772 -4.26 27.71 -15.39
N LYS A 773 -4.54 28.58 -14.42
CA LYS A 773 -5.17 29.88 -14.66
C LYS A 773 -4.16 30.89 -15.22
N THR A 774 -3.98 30.84 -16.54
CA THR A 774 -3.06 31.70 -17.32
C THR A 774 -3.63 33.09 -17.59
N VAL A 775 -4.96 33.24 -17.65
CA VAL A 775 -5.68 34.50 -17.90
C VAL A 775 -6.68 34.74 -16.76
N GLU A 776 -7.01 36.00 -16.48
CA GLU A 776 -8.01 36.34 -15.44
C GLU A 776 -9.47 36.06 -15.87
N ASP A 777 -9.71 35.74 -17.15
CA ASP A 777 -11.03 35.34 -17.64
C ASP A 777 -11.46 34.01 -17.00
N GLU A 778 -12.52 34.04 -16.19
CA GLU A 778 -13.06 32.84 -15.53
C GLU A 778 -13.60 31.83 -16.57
N ASP A 779 -14.06 32.32 -17.72
CA ASP A 779 -14.64 31.49 -18.77
C ASP A 779 -13.61 30.73 -19.62
N SER A 780 -12.30 30.97 -19.45
CA SER A 780 -11.26 30.28 -20.21
C SER A 780 -10.64 29.10 -19.45
N TYR A 781 -10.91 28.93 -18.15
CA TYR A 781 -10.23 27.91 -17.33
C TYR A 781 -10.43 26.48 -17.82
N TRP A 782 -11.65 26.14 -18.25
CA TRP A 782 -11.97 24.79 -18.77
C TRP A 782 -11.19 24.46 -20.06
N GLN A 783 -10.81 25.48 -20.86
CA GLN A 783 -9.95 25.29 -22.03
C GLN A 783 -8.50 25.01 -21.62
N SER A 784 -8.00 25.69 -20.59
CA SER A 784 -6.69 25.37 -19.98
C SER A 784 -6.66 23.94 -19.44
N VAL A 785 -7.77 23.47 -18.85
CA VAL A 785 -7.92 22.07 -18.40
C VAL A 785 -7.82 21.10 -19.57
N LEU A 786 -8.52 21.36 -20.68
CA LEU A 786 -8.41 20.53 -21.89
C LEU A 786 -7.00 20.54 -22.48
N GLN A 787 -6.36 21.71 -22.55
CA GLN A 787 -5.00 21.81 -23.05
C GLN A 787 -4.02 21.05 -22.15
N TYR A 788 -4.15 21.18 -20.84
CA TYR A 788 -3.31 20.44 -19.90
C TYR A 788 -3.54 18.92 -19.97
N ALA A 789 -4.79 18.49 -20.16
CA ALA A 789 -5.14 17.10 -20.40
C ALA A 789 -4.54 16.57 -21.71
N ALA A 790 -4.47 17.41 -22.76
CA ALA A 790 -3.79 17.09 -24.00
C ALA A 790 -2.27 16.99 -23.79
N ASP A 791 -1.65 18.00 -23.20
CA ASP A 791 -0.21 18.08 -22.93
C ASP A 791 0.28 16.86 -22.14
N GLY A 792 -0.50 16.42 -21.14
CA GLY A 792 -0.22 15.30 -20.26
C GLY A 792 -0.81 13.94 -20.66
N ASN A 793 -1.33 13.78 -21.89
CA ASN A 793 -1.87 12.52 -22.42
C ASN A 793 -2.95 11.86 -21.52
N LEU A 794 -3.98 12.60 -21.11
CA LEU A 794 -5.01 12.14 -20.15
C LEU A 794 -5.65 10.79 -20.53
N GLN A 795 -5.96 10.54 -21.81
CA GLN A 795 -6.52 9.25 -22.23
C GLN A 795 -5.57 8.09 -21.90
N ALA A 796 -4.28 8.22 -22.26
CA ALA A 796 -3.29 7.17 -22.01
C ALA A 796 -3.06 6.94 -20.51
N LEU A 797 -3.10 8.02 -19.72
CA LEU A 797 -3.03 7.97 -18.26
C LEU A 797 -4.18 7.14 -17.66
N LEU A 798 -5.42 7.42 -18.06
CA LEU A 798 -6.59 6.70 -17.56
C LEU A 798 -6.58 5.24 -18.01
N ASP A 799 -6.18 4.96 -19.25
CA ASP A 799 -6.07 3.58 -19.76
C ASP A 799 -5.03 2.76 -18.97
N GLU A 800 -3.86 3.33 -18.66
CA GLU A 800 -2.86 2.67 -17.80
C GLU A 800 -3.35 2.50 -16.36
N TYR A 801 -3.93 3.54 -15.77
CA TYR A 801 -4.36 3.49 -14.38
C TYR A 801 -5.51 2.47 -14.20
N ALA A 802 -6.46 2.46 -15.13
CA ALA A 802 -7.57 1.52 -15.10
C ALA A 802 -7.11 0.07 -15.31
N HIS A 803 -6.14 -0.20 -16.20
CA HIS A 803 -5.54 -1.54 -16.35
C HIS A 803 -4.95 -2.06 -15.03
N ILE A 804 -4.19 -1.23 -14.32
CA ILE A 804 -3.58 -1.61 -13.02
C ILE A 804 -4.66 -1.89 -11.97
N LEU A 805 -5.67 -1.03 -11.88
CA LEU A 805 -6.76 -1.20 -10.91
C LEU A 805 -7.64 -2.40 -11.25
N PHE A 806 -7.87 -2.67 -12.53
CA PHE A 806 -8.63 -3.83 -13.01
C PHE A 806 -7.98 -5.14 -12.54
N GLU A 807 -6.67 -5.30 -12.75
CA GLU A 807 -5.94 -6.49 -12.30
C GLU A 807 -5.84 -6.57 -10.78
N SER A 808 -5.50 -5.46 -10.09
CA SER A 808 -5.28 -5.48 -8.64
C SER A 808 -6.54 -5.68 -7.80
N ASN A 809 -7.72 -5.32 -8.34
CA ASN A 809 -9.02 -5.61 -7.75
C ASN A 809 -9.61 -6.96 -8.22
N GLY A 810 -8.96 -7.66 -9.16
CA GLY A 810 -9.40 -8.97 -9.64
C GLY A 810 -10.68 -8.93 -10.47
N LEU A 811 -10.86 -7.88 -11.28
CA LEU A 811 -12.13 -7.60 -11.97
C LEU A 811 -12.34 -8.42 -13.27
N ALA A 812 -11.41 -9.31 -13.63
CA ALA A 812 -11.47 -10.11 -14.85
C ALA A 812 -12.75 -10.98 -14.97
N ASP A 813 -13.21 -11.53 -13.84
CA ASP A 813 -14.40 -12.38 -13.79
C ASP A 813 -15.69 -11.59 -13.45
N HIS A 814 -15.60 -10.27 -13.28
CA HIS A 814 -16.73 -9.43 -12.90
C HIS A 814 -17.52 -8.96 -14.12
N ALA A 815 -18.85 -8.96 -14.01
CA ALA A 815 -19.70 -8.27 -14.98
C ALA A 815 -19.40 -6.77 -14.97
N ALA A 816 -19.57 -6.11 -16.12
CA ALA A 816 -19.29 -4.68 -16.27
C ALA A 816 -20.02 -3.81 -15.23
N GLN A 817 -21.25 -4.20 -14.85
CA GLN A 817 -22.05 -3.47 -13.86
C GLN A 817 -21.35 -3.34 -12.49
N ASP A 818 -20.87 -4.45 -11.92
CA ASP A 818 -20.21 -4.44 -10.60
C ASP A 818 -18.74 -3.99 -10.69
N GLY A 819 -18.08 -4.32 -11.82
CA GLY A 819 -16.68 -3.99 -12.06
C GLY A 819 -16.46 -2.48 -12.25
N CYS A 820 -17.33 -1.81 -13.00
CA CYS A 820 -17.23 -0.37 -13.26
C CYS A 820 -17.36 0.45 -11.96
N GLU A 821 -18.30 0.09 -11.08
CA GLU A 821 -18.48 0.80 -9.79
C GLU A 821 -17.21 0.70 -8.93
N THR A 822 -16.68 -0.53 -8.76
CA THR A 822 -15.48 -0.77 -7.96
C THR A 822 -14.26 0.01 -8.50
N LEU A 823 -14.10 0.04 -9.82
CA LEU A 823 -13.02 0.76 -10.48
C LEU A 823 -13.15 2.27 -10.30
N ALA A 824 -14.35 2.81 -10.53
CA ALA A 824 -14.63 4.24 -10.40
C ALA A 824 -14.46 4.73 -8.96
N ASP A 825 -14.90 3.96 -7.97
CA ASP A 825 -14.71 4.28 -6.55
C ASP A 825 -13.22 4.38 -6.19
N ALA A 826 -12.42 3.40 -6.62
CA ALA A 826 -10.97 3.42 -6.39
C ALA A 826 -10.27 4.62 -7.05
N MET A 827 -10.69 5.00 -8.26
CA MET A 827 -10.17 6.18 -8.96
C MET A 827 -10.61 7.48 -8.27
N TYR A 828 -11.90 7.58 -7.90
CA TYR A 828 -12.46 8.74 -7.21
C TYR A 828 -11.78 8.99 -5.86
N GLU A 829 -11.72 7.98 -4.99
CA GLU A 829 -11.11 8.09 -3.66
C GLU A 829 -9.64 8.55 -3.73
N ALA A 830 -8.89 8.09 -4.73
CA ALA A 830 -7.50 8.50 -4.91
C ALA A 830 -7.36 9.98 -5.35
N MET A 831 -8.32 10.49 -6.13
CA MET A 831 -8.35 11.87 -6.62
C MET A 831 -8.97 12.85 -5.64
N SER A 832 -9.81 12.40 -4.71
CA SER A 832 -10.50 13.24 -3.72
C SER A 832 -9.84 13.24 -2.34
N LEU A 833 -8.60 12.75 -2.23
CA LEU A 833 -7.90 12.66 -0.95
C LEU A 833 -7.80 14.02 -0.24
N ARG A 834 -8.40 14.11 0.95
CA ARG A 834 -8.23 15.24 1.88
C ARG A 834 -7.08 14.95 2.85
N SER A 835 -5.92 15.56 2.61
CA SER A 835 -4.77 15.48 3.52
C SER A 835 -5.03 16.25 4.81
N ALA A 836 -4.76 15.69 6.00
CA ALA A 836 -4.79 16.49 7.22
C ALA A 836 -3.51 17.33 7.33
N PRO A 837 -3.65 18.67 7.49
CA PRO A 837 -2.51 19.55 7.61
C PRO A 837 -1.79 19.35 8.95
N LEU A 838 -0.51 19.70 8.99
CA LEU A 838 0.34 19.61 10.18
C LEU A 838 0.37 20.92 10.95
N GLN A 839 0.65 20.86 12.24
CA GLN A 839 0.75 22.03 13.10
C GLN A 839 2.09 21.99 13.86
N PRO A 840 3.19 22.43 13.23
CA PRO A 840 4.49 22.49 13.89
C PRO A 840 4.46 23.45 15.09
N ASP A 841 5.39 23.27 16.02
CA ASP A 841 5.64 24.22 17.10
C ASP A 841 6.39 25.45 16.57
N GLU A 842 5.98 26.63 17.00
CA GLU A 842 6.75 27.87 16.94
C GLU A 842 7.54 28.03 18.23
N LEU A 843 8.85 28.26 18.08
CA LEU A 843 9.78 28.53 19.16
C LEU A 843 10.20 30.00 19.08
N GLN A 844 9.92 30.77 20.13
CA GLN A 844 10.28 32.19 20.21
C GLN A 844 10.97 32.48 21.54
N ILE A 845 12.07 33.23 21.50
CA ILE A 845 12.73 33.72 22.71
C ILE A 845 12.15 35.10 23.02
N ARG A 846 11.51 35.28 24.18
CA ARG A 846 10.97 36.56 24.67
C ARG A 846 11.38 36.74 26.12
N ASP A 847 11.86 37.94 26.48
CA ASP A 847 12.29 38.27 27.85
C ASP A 847 13.27 37.22 28.42
N GLU A 848 14.24 36.80 27.60
CA GLU A 848 15.23 35.75 27.93
C GLU A 848 14.64 34.36 28.21
N GLN A 849 13.35 34.14 27.94
CA GLN A 849 12.66 32.86 28.12
C GLN A 849 12.23 32.25 26.78
N LEU A 850 12.39 30.93 26.65
CA LEU A 850 11.86 30.18 25.52
C LEU A 850 10.34 29.99 25.65
N SER A 851 9.58 30.46 24.66
CA SER A 851 8.17 30.15 24.49
C SER A 851 7.99 29.15 23.35
N ILE A 852 7.22 28.09 23.61
CA ILE A 852 6.86 27.06 22.63
C ILE A 852 5.35 27.06 22.49
N LYS A 853 4.84 27.37 21.29
CA LYS A 853 3.41 27.40 20.99
C LYS A 853 3.16 26.78 19.62
N PRO A 854 2.06 26.06 19.39
CA PRO A 854 1.74 25.56 18.05
C PRO A 854 1.51 26.72 17.07
N PHE A 855 1.85 26.52 15.79
CA PHE A 855 1.54 27.47 14.72
C PHE A 855 0.04 27.77 14.68
N GLU A 856 -0.36 29.02 14.49
CA GLU A 856 -1.78 29.39 14.35
C GLU A 856 -2.33 28.87 13.01
N THR A 857 -1.52 28.94 11.96
CA THR A 857 -1.87 28.41 10.63
C THR A 857 -1.25 27.04 10.42
N ARG A 858 -2.10 26.02 10.21
CA ARG A 858 -1.64 24.67 9.89
C ARG A 858 -1.00 24.62 8.49
N VAL A 859 0.06 23.84 8.36
CA VAL A 859 0.82 23.62 7.12
C VAL A 859 0.19 22.48 6.33
N ARG A 860 -0.24 22.75 5.10
CA ARG A 860 -0.87 21.80 4.18
C ARG A 860 0.15 20.75 3.69
N THR A 861 -0.33 19.52 3.47
CA THR A 861 0.49 18.34 3.15
C THR A 861 -0.09 17.55 1.97
N HIS A 862 -0.12 18.14 0.79
CA HIS A 862 -0.73 17.52 -0.40
C HIS A 862 0.32 16.94 -1.37
N PHE A 863 1.46 17.62 -1.57
CA PHE A 863 2.52 17.17 -2.48
C PHE A 863 3.35 16.04 -1.86
N ALA A 864 3.60 16.15 -0.55
CA ALA A 864 4.30 15.16 0.25
C ALA A 864 3.46 14.78 1.48
N LEU A 865 3.41 13.48 1.78
CA LEU A 865 2.62 12.93 2.89
C LEU A 865 3.45 12.00 3.77
N ARG A 866 3.09 11.96 5.06
CA ARG A 866 3.58 10.93 5.98
C ARG A 866 2.77 9.65 5.83
N PHE A 867 3.45 8.51 5.96
CA PHE A 867 2.83 7.19 6.06
C PHE A 867 3.11 6.58 7.44
N GLY A 868 2.06 6.48 8.27
CA GLY A 868 2.13 5.92 9.63
C GLY A 868 1.08 6.51 10.57
N ASN A 869 0.96 6.01 11.81
CA ASN A 869 -0.04 6.50 12.76
C ASN A 869 0.33 7.91 13.29
N GLN A 870 -0.64 8.83 13.32
CA GLN A 870 -0.64 9.98 14.23
C GLN A 870 -1.37 9.51 15.49
N ARG A 871 -0.82 9.76 16.70
CA ARG A 871 -1.48 9.34 17.94
C ARG A 871 -2.84 10.05 18.03
N GLY A 872 -3.94 9.30 18.24
CA GLY A 872 -5.23 9.86 18.69
C GLY A 872 -6.45 9.73 17.75
N GLU A 873 -6.36 9.12 16.56
CA GLU A 873 -7.53 8.97 15.68
C GLU A 873 -8.12 7.54 15.72
N ASP A 874 -9.35 7.41 16.23
CA ASP A 874 -10.27 6.33 15.85
C ASP A 874 -10.49 6.42 14.34
N GLY A 875 -9.78 5.58 13.56
CA GLY A 875 -9.77 5.68 12.09
C GLY A 875 -8.38 5.62 11.43
N ALA A 876 -7.29 5.56 12.20
CA ALA A 876 -5.92 5.48 11.68
C ALA A 876 -5.68 4.36 10.64
N VAL A 877 -6.45 3.28 10.72
CA VAL A 877 -6.46 2.17 9.76
C VAL A 877 -6.99 2.60 8.39
N ALA A 878 -8.18 3.21 8.37
CA ALA A 878 -8.81 3.68 7.14
C ALA A 878 -7.92 4.70 6.44
N ARG A 879 -7.34 5.62 7.21
CA ARG A 879 -6.44 6.64 6.69
C ARG A 879 -5.18 6.07 6.02
N ARG A 880 -4.57 5.03 6.59
CA ARG A 880 -3.40 4.36 5.95
C ARG A 880 -3.75 3.78 4.57
N LYS A 881 -4.92 3.16 4.44
CA LYS A 881 -5.39 2.62 3.15
C LYS A 881 -5.60 3.72 2.12
N VAL A 882 -6.26 4.81 2.51
CA VAL A 882 -6.51 5.95 1.60
C VAL A 882 -5.19 6.60 1.17
N VAL A 883 -4.24 6.82 2.09
CA VAL A 883 -2.92 7.38 1.75
C VAL A 883 -2.13 6.46 0.82
N GLN A 884 -2.17 5.14 1.06
CA GLN A 884 -1.53 4.16 0.17
C GLN A 884 -2.16 4.19 -1.23
N ALA A 885 -3.49 4.18 -1.31
CA ALA A 885 -4.22 4.23 -2.58
C ALA A 885 -3.87 5.51 -3.36
N ALA A 886 -3.87 6.67 -2.72
CA ALA A 886 -3.50 7.94 -3.34
C ALA A 886 -2.04 7.95 -3.83
N PHE A 887 -1.08 7.43 -3.05
CA PHE A 887 0.31 7.33 -3.51
C PHE A 887 0.46 6.35 -4.70
N ASN A 888 -0.32 5.26 -4.71
CA ASN A 888 -0.38 4.30 -5.83
C ASN A 888 -1.26 4.75 -7.01
N SER A 889 -1.83 5.95 -6.96
CA SER A 889 -2.45 6.62 -8.09
C SER A 889 -1.41 7.46 -8.85
N PRO A 890 -1.69 7.96 -10.06
CA PRO A 890 -0.75 8.85 -10.75
C PRO A 890 -0.72 10.26 -10.14
N PHE A 891 -1.66 10.63 -9.27
CA PHE A 891 -1.83 11.99 -8.74
C PHE A 891 -1.03 12.25 -7.47
N TRP A 892 -1.06 13.47 -6.93
CA TRP A 892 -0.45 13.78 -5.63
C TRP A 892 -1.00 12.88 -4.50
N PRO A 893 -0.16 12.44 -3.54
CA PRO A 893 1.21 12.87 -3.27
C PRO A 893 2.27 12.23 -4.19
N PHE A 894 3.33 12.98 -4.48
CA PHE A 894 4.50 12.51 -5.22
C PHE A 894 5.65 12.06 -4.33
N VAL A 895 5.64 12.48 -3.05
CA VAL A 895 6.59 12.01 -2.04
C VAL A 895 5.82 11.39 -0.88
N LEU A 896 6.17 10.15 -0.53
CA LEU A 896 5.65 9.47 0.65
C LEU A 896 6.80 9.17 1.60
N ALA A 897 6.76 9.76 2.79
CA ALA A 897 7.76 9.53 3.83
C ALA A 897 7.24 8.57 4.88
N SER A 898 8.00 7.51 5.18
CA SER A 898 7.64 6.50 6.16
C SER A 898 8.83 6.10 7.05
N THR A 899 8.50 5.46 8.17
CA THR A 899 9.45 4.79 9.07
C THR A 899 9.44 3.28 8.80
N SER A 900 9.79 2.47 9.81
CA SER A 900 9.62 1.01 9.77
C SER A 900 8.18 0.56 9.51
N VAL A 901 7.19 1.40 9.79
CA VAL A 901 5.76 1.10 9.54
C VAL A 901 5.49 0.80 8.06
N GLY A 902 6.18 1.46 7.13
CA GLY A 902 6.03 1.24 5.69
C GLY A 902 6.98 0.18 5.10
N GLN A 903 7.87 -0.40 5.91
CA GLN A 903 8.93 -1.29 5.41
C GLN A 903 8.44 -2.71 5.10
N GLU A 904 7.28 -3.12 5.61
CA GLU A 904 6.74 -4.47 5.49
C GLU A 904 5.24 -4.50 5.12
N GLY A 905 4.75 -5.62 4.58
CA GLY A 905 3.33 -5.86 4.31
C GLY A 905 2.61 -5.01 3.24
N LEU A 906 3.27 -4.02 2.62
CA LEU A 906 2.61 -3.07 1.69
C LEU A 906 3.32 -2.95 0.34
N ASP A 907 2.57 -2.50 -0.67
CA ASP A 907 2.99 -2.30 -2.06
C ASP A 907 2.87 -0.81 -2.45
N PHE A 908 3.89 -0.27 -3.11
CA PHE A 908 3.97 1.16 -3.50
C PHE A 908 4.46 1.36 -4.95
N HIS A 909 4.32 0.36 -5.82
CA HIS A 909 5.01 0.24 -7.12
C HIS A 909 4.28 0.83 -8.32
N ASN A 910 3.00 1.23 -8.16
CA ASN A 910 2.16 1.55 -9.31
C ASN A 910 2.68 2.76 -10.09
N TRP A 911 3.14 3.81 -9.41
CA TRP A 911 3.72 5.01 -10.04
C TRP A 911 5.06 5.42 -9.42
N CYS A 912 5.71 4.47 -8.75
CA CYS A 912 6.97 4.67 -8.06
C CYS A 912 7.94 3.53 -8.39
N HIS A 913 9.17 3.89 -8.76
CA HIS A 913 10.32 3.00 -8.84
C HIS A 913 11.55 3.56 -8.11
N SER A 914 11.41 4.69 -7.39
CA SER A 914 12.50 5.35 -6.64
C SER A 914 12.32 5.22 -5.13
N VAL A 915 13.32 4.62 -4.48
CA VAL A 915 13.41 4.50 -3.02
C VAL A 915 14.55 5.36 -2.51
N VAL A 916 14.24 6.25 -1.57
CA VAL A 916 15.19 7.13 -0.91
C VAL A 916 15.46 6.62 0.50
N HIS A 917 16.67 6.10 0.71
CA HIS A 917 17.14 5.69 2.03
C HIS A 917 17.61 6.94 2.78
N TRP A 918 16.65 7.68 3.37
CA TRP A 918 16.92 8.89 4.15
C TRP A 918 17.89 8.61 5.29
N ASN A 919 17.67 7.47 5.95
CA ASN A 919 18.65 6.83 6.82
C ASN A 919 18.97 5.45 6.24
N LEU A 920 20.26 5.08 6.27
CA LEU A 920 20.69 3.73 5.93
C LEU A 920 20.00 2.72 6.87
N PRO A 921 19.48 1.59 6.34
CA PRO A 921 19.07 0.50 7.18
C PRO A 921 20.27 -0.09 7.94
N SER A 922 19.98 -0.81 9.01
CA SER A 922 20.98 -1.52 9.80
C SER A 922 21.63 -2.67 9.04
N ASN A 923 20.90 -3.30 8.12
CA ASN A 923 21.35 -4.51 7.45
C ASN A 923 20.91 -4.59 5.97
N PRO A 924 21.56 -5.47 5.17
CA PRO A 924 21.27 -5.59 3.74
C PRO A 924 19.85 -6.08 3.43
N VAL A 925 19.26 -6.89 4.32
CA VAL A 925 17.92 -7.45 4.15
C VAL A 925 16.84 -6.37 4.24
N ASP A 926 16.93 -5.49 5.23
CA ASP A 926 16.05 -4.32 5.37
C ASP A 926 16.15 -3.41 4.15
N MET A 927 17.34 -3.30 3.54
CA MET A 927 17.54 -2.55 2.30
C MET A 927 16.75 -3.17 1.14
N GLU A 928 16.91 -4.49 0.93
CA GLU A 928 16.18 -5.24 -0.10
C GLU A 928 14.66 -5.23 0.16
N GLN A 929 14.20 -5.31 1.41
CA GLN A 929 12.79 -5.22 1.75
C GLN A 929 12.18 -3.84 1.44
N ARG A 930 12.93 -2.75 1.63
CA ARG A 930 12.52 -1.38 1.27
C ARG A 930 12.40 -1.23 -0.25
N GLU A 931 13.37 -1.72 -1.00
CA GLU A 931 13.36 -1.73 -2.48
C GLU A 931 12.25 -2.62 -3.04
N GLY A 932 12.05 -3.76 -2.39
CA GLY A 932 10.96 -4.69 -2.65
C GLY A 932 9.59 -4.05 -2.52
N ARG A 933 9.41 -2.83 -2.01
CA ARG A 933 8.12 -2.12 -2.00
C ARG A 933 7.71 -1.56 -3.36
N VAL A 934 8.70 -1.22 -4.19
CA VAL A 934 8.49 -0.69 -5.54
C VAL A 934 8.83 -1.72 -6.62
N HIS A 935 9.60 -2.76 -6.28
CA HIS A 935 9.94 -3.85 -7.19
C HIS A 935 8.91 -4.99 -7.16
N ARG A 936 7.76 -4.77 -7.81
CA ARG A 936 6.59 -5.68 -7.78
C ARG A 936 6.07 -5.98 -9.18
N TYR A 937 5.10 -6.89 -9.24
CA TYR A 937 4.39 -7.28 -10.46
C TYR A 937 3.92 -6.07 -11.26
N LYS A 938 4.28 -6.03 -12.55
CA LYS A 938 4.04 -4.92 -13.47
C LYS A 938 4.35 -3.55 -12.87
N GLY A 939 5.42 -3.43 -12.08
CA GLY A 939 5.88 -2.17 -11.50
C GLY A 939 6.13 -1.07 -12.54
N TYR A 940 6.13 0.19 -12.10
CA TYR A 940 6.21 1.33 -13.02
C TYR A 940 7.44 1.29 -13.95
N ALA A 941 8.62 0.88 -13.44
CA ALA A 941 9.81 0.73 -14.27
C ALA A 941 9.65 -0.36 -15.36
N VAL A 942 9.03 -1.49 -15.02
CA VAL A 942 8.73 -2.57 -15.97
C VAL A 942 7.80 -2.07 -17.07
N ARG A 943 6.70 -1.40 -16.70
CA ARG A 943 5.73 -0.88 -17.69
C ARG A 943 6.35 0.15 -18.62
N LYS A 944 7.24 1.02 -18.11
CA LYS A 944 8.01 1.95 -18.94
C LYS A 944 8.88 1.22 -19.96
N ASN A 945 9.59 0.16 -19.56
CA ASN A 945 10.49 -0.55 -20.47
C ASN A 945 9.72 -1.38 -21.50
N VAL A 946 8.65 -2.05 -21.09
CA VAL A 946 7.74 -2.76 -22.00
C VAL A 946 7.12 -1.80 -23.00
N ALA A 947 6.62 -0.65 -22.54
CA ALA A 947 6.06 0.39 -23.41
C ALA A 947 7.10 0.96 -24.39
N ARG A 948 8.33 1.22 -23.92
CA ARG A 948 9.42 1.70 -24.78
C ARG A 948 9.77 0.70 -25.87
N ARG A 949 9.82 -0.60 -25.55
CA ARG A 949 10.22 -1.65 -26.49
C ARG A 949 9.11 -2.07 -27.45
N HIS A 950 7.88 -2.18 -26.96
CA HIS A 950 6.75 -2.76 -27.70
C HIS A 950 5.65 -1.76 -28.04
N GLY A 951 5.74 -0.51 -27.59
CA GLY A 951 4.69 0.50 -27.74
C GLY A 951 4.26 0.73 -29.17
N ILE A 952 5.20 0.87 -30.11
CA ILE A 952 4.87 1.10 -31.53
C ILE A 952 4.05 -0.05 -32.10
N ALA A 953 4.49 -1.30 -31.87
CA ALA A 953 3.79 -2.49 -32.35
C ALA A 953 2.41 -2.65 -31.67
N ALA A 954 2.35 -2.48 -30.35
CA ALA A 954 1.10 -2.60 -29.61
C ALA A 954 0.05 -1.59 -30.11
N LEU A 955 0.45 -0.35 -30.35
CA LEU A 955 -0.46 0.70 -30.86
C LEU A 955 -1.00 0.43 -32.27
N GLN A 956 -0.38 -0.48 -33.04
CA GLN A 956 -0.87 -0.90 -34.35
C GLN A 956 -1.79 -2.13 -34.26
N GLU A 957 -1.52 -3.04 -33.33
CA GLU A 957 -2.20 -4.33 -33.23
C GLU A 957 -3.43 -4.29 -32.30
N THR A 958 -3.47 -3.37 -31.34
CA THR A 958 -4.49 -3.36 -30.29
C THR A 958 -5.91 -3.16 -30.83
N ARG A 959 -6.80 -4.04 -30.39
CA ARG A 959 -8.26 -3.93 -30.51
C ARG A 959 -8.89 -4.15 -29.13
N GLY A 960 -8.72 -3.20 -28.21
CA GLY A 960 -9.19 -3.30 -26.81
C GLY A 960 -8.22 -2.66 -25.82
N ASP A 961 -7.99 -3.33 -24.69
CA ASP A 961 -6.99 -2.92 -23.71
C ASP A 961 -5.56 -3.05 -24.26
N LEU A 962 -4.94 -1.90 -24.53
CA LEU A 962 -3.57 -1.76 -25.04
C LEU A 962 -2.54 -2.44 -24.15
N TRP A 963 -2.75 -2.44 -22.84
CA TRP A 963 -1.79 -2.99 -21.90
C TRP A 963 -1.73 -4.51 -21.93
N ASN A 964 -2.83 -5.18 -22.26
CA ASN A 964 -2.79 -6.62 -22.54
C ASN A 964 -1.93 -6.90 -23.77
N THR A 965 -2.13 -6.15 -24.87
CA THR A 965 -1.33 -6.30 -26.10
C THR A 965 0.16 -6.08 -25.84
N LEU A 966 0.52 -5.04 -25.08
CA LEU A 966 1.90 -4.74 -24.69
C LEU A 966 2.57 -5.90 -23.97
N PHE A 967 1.89 -6.48 -22.98
CA PHE A 967 2.44 -7.58 -22.19
C PHE A 967 2.45 -8.90 -22.97
N ASP A 968 1.48 -9.13 -23.86
CA ASP A 968 1.46 -10.29 -24.75
C ASP A 968 2.65 -10.26 -25.72
N LEU A 969 2.93 -9.10 -26.33
CA LEU A 969 4.11 -8.89 -27.18
C LEU A 969 5.42 -9.08 -26.39
N ALA A 970 5.47 -8.60 -25.15
CA ALA A 970 6.63 -8.77 -24.29
C ALA A 970 6.87 -10.24 -23.94
N VAL A 971 5.82 -11.01 -23.66
CA VAL A 971 5.89 -12.47 -23.46
C VAL A 971 6.35 -13.18 -24.73
N GLN A 972 5.82 -12.82 -25.90
CA GLN A 972 6.22 -13.40 -27.19
C GLN A 972 7.71 -13.15 -27.53
N SER A 973 8.25 -12.01 -27.10
CA SER A 973 9.67 -11.64 -27.31
C SER A 973 10.65 -12.28 -26.33
N ARG A 974 10.14 -13.01 -25.32
CA ARG A 974 10.95 -13.60 -24.25
C ARG A 974 11.79 -14.77 -24.76
N ALA A 975 12.97 -14.97 -24.15
CA ALA A 975 13.80 -16.16 -24.42
C ALA A 975 13.07 -17.47 -24.04
N PRO A 976 13.22 -18.57 -24.79
CA PRO A 976 12.47 -19.82 -24.57
C PRO A 976 12.66 -20.46 -23.19
N ASP A 977 13.81 -20.24 -22.56
CA ASP A 977 14.21 -20.78 -21.25
C ASP A 977 13.89 -19.84 -20.08
N ALA A 978 13.48 -18.60 -20.37
CA ALA A 978 13.08 -17.64 -19.34
C ALA A 978 11.64 -17.87 -18.87
N ASN A 979 11.44 -17.69 -17.57
CA ASN A 979 10.15 -17.80 -16.93
C ASN A 979 9.39 -16.46 -16.90
N ASP A 980 8.17 -16.46 -16.36
CA ASP A 980 7.28 -15.30 -16.23
C ASP A 980 7.77 -14.23 -15.24
N LEU A 981 8.95 -14.35 -14.62
CA LEU A 981 9.60 -13.17 -14.03
C LEU A 981 9.84 -12.11 -15.11
N ILE A 982 10.09 -12.53 -16.35
CA ILE A 982 10.11 -11.69 -17.55
C ILE A 982 8.80 -11.92 -18.31
N PRO A 983 8.02 -10.89 -18.67
CA PRO A 983 8.28 -9.46 -18.48
C PRO A 983 7.71 -8.91 -17.16
N TYR A 984 7.07 -9.73 -16.32
CA TYR A 984 6.14 -9.19 -15.33
C TYR A 984 6.80 -8.58 -14.07
N TRP A 985 7.99 -9.00 -13.67
CA TRP A 985 8.75 -8.37 -12.59
C TRP A 985 10.02 -7.69 -13.10
N ILE A 986 10.57 -8.20 -14.21
CA ILE A 986 11.85 -7.80 -14.77
C ILE A 986 11.66 -7.59 -16.26
N TYR A 987 12.05 -6.43 -16.75
CA TYR A 987 12.16 -6.18 -18.17
C TYR A 987 13.32 -5.20 -18.41
N GLU A 988 14.51 -5.74 -18.70
CA GLU A 988 15.72 -4.95 -18.89
C GLU A 988 15.76 -4.30 -20.28
N ASP A 989 16.05 -3.01 -20.30
CA ASP A 989 16.40 -2.24 -21.50
C ASP A 989 17.62 -1.36 -21.16
N GLU A 990 18.58 -1.22 -22.07
CA GLU A 990 19.89 -0.61 -21.78
C GLU A 990 19.75 0.86 -21.31
N ASP A 991 18.82 1.58 -21.93
CA ASP A 991 18.45 2.97 -21.58
C ASP A 991 17.07 3.03 -20.89
N GLY A 992 16.63 1.92 -20.30
CA GLY A 992 15.34 1.79 -19.64
C GLY A 992 15.31 2.40 -18.24
N ALA A 993 14.11 2.43 -17.67
CA ALA A 993 13.89 2.64 -16.25
C ALA A 993 14.39 1.42 -15.45
N SER A 994 14.78 1.66 -14.20
CA SER A 994 15.25 0.66 -13.25
C SER A 994 14.72 1.01 -11.86
N ILE A 995 14.74 0.09 -10.91
CA ILE A 995 14.47 0.43 -9.52
C ILE A 995 15.63 1.30 -9.00
N GLU A 996 15.33 2.53 -8.62
CA GLU A 996 16.35 3.48 -8.18
C GLU A 996 16.55 3.41 -6.66
N ARG A 997 17.71 2.90 -6.25
CA ARG A 997 18.20 3.01 -4.87
C ARG A 997 18.92 4.34 -4.70
N THR A 998 18.25 5.29 -4.06
CA THR A 998 18.83 6.60 -3.76
C THR A 998 19.38 6.63 -2.34
N VAL A 999 20.67 6.92 -2.20
CA VAL A 999 21.36 7.00 -0.90
C VAL A 999 21.94 8.39 -0.70
N MET A 1000 21.77 8.92 0.51
CA MET A 1000 22.24 10.26 0.89
C MET A 1000 23.35 10.18 1.93
N THR A 1001 24.59 10.10 1.45
CA THR A 1001 25.80 10.05 2.29
C THR A 1001 26.38 11.45 2.48
N LEU A 1002 26.37 11.94 3.72
CA LEU A 1002 27.10 13.17 4.07
C LEU A 1002 28.61 12.94 3.89
N PRO A 1003 29.35 13.82 3.20
CA PRO A 1003 30.78 13.70 3.05
C PRO A 1003 31.50 13.57 4.41
N LEU A 1004 32.53 12.72 4.47
CA LEU A 1004 33.35 12.51 5.68
C LEU A 1004 32.57 11.99 6.89
N SER A 1005 31.38 11.41 6.68
CA SER A 1005 30.57 10.83 7.75
C SER A 1005 30.74 9.30 7.85
N ARG A 1006 30.40 8.73 9.02
CA ARG A 1006 30.31 7.28 9.20
C ARG A 1006 29.33 6.61 8.23
N ASP A 1007 28.37 7.37 7.69
CA ASP A 1007 27.37 6.86 6.75
C ASP A 1007 28.02 6.40 5.43
N GLU A 1008 29.10 7.04 4.99
CA GLU A 1008 29.84 6.65 3.77
C GLU A 1008 30.50 5.28 3.94
N PHE A 1009 31.17 5.06 5.08
CA PHE A 1009 31.78 3.76 5.40
C PHE A 1009 30.71 2.67 5.60
N ARG A 1010 29.65 2.99 6.36
CA ARG A 1010 28.52 2.07 6.58
C ARG A 1010 27.87 1.65 5.27
N TYR A 1011 27.69 2.58 4.34
CA TYR A 1011 27.10 2.26 3.06
C TYR A 1011 27.99 1.36 2.19
N ARG A 1012 29.31 1.61 2.15
CA ARG A 1012 30.25 0.71 1.46
C ARG A 1012 30.21 -0.71 2.02
N ARG A 1013 30.19 -0.86 3.34
CA ARG A 1013 30.00 -2.17 4.02
C ARG A 1013 28.67 -2.78 3.60
N LEU A 1014 27.57 -2.03 3.73
CA LEU A 1014 26.22 -2.50 3.38
C LEU A 1014 26.10 -2.98 1.92
N LYS A 1015 26.72 -2.29 0.96
CA LYS A 1015 26.73 -2.66 -0.45
C LYS A 1015 27.50 -3.97 -0.70
N ARG A 1016 28.69 -4.11 -0.12
CA ARG A 1016 29.49 -5.34 -0.23
C ARG A 1016 28.80 -6.51 0.43
N SER A 1017 28.25 -6.30 1.63
CA SER A 1017 27.46 -7.31 2.33
C SER A 1017 26.22 -7.69 1.53
N LEU A 1018 25.57 -6.77 0.80
CA LEU A 1018 24.45 -7.13 -0.10
C LEU A 1018 24.87 -8.06 -1.25
N ALA A 1019 26.08 -7.91 -1.80
CA ALA A 1019 26.57 -8.81 -2.84
C ALA A 1019 26.82 -10.22 -2.25
N LEU A 1020 27.43 -10.30 -1.08
CA LEU A 1020 27.92 -11.55 -0.50
C LEU A 1020 26.92 -12.26 0.44
N TYR A 1021 25.88 -11.60 0.95
CA TYR A 1021 25.02 -12.19 2.00
C TYR A 1021 24.33 -13.48 1.56
N ARG A 1022 24.10 -13.66 0.24
CA ARG A 1022 23.50 -14.88 -0.32
C ARG A 1022 24.44 -16.09 -0.26
N LEU A 1023 25.76 -15.89 -0.20
CA LEU A 1023 26.75 -16.96 -0.01
C LEU A 1023 26.77 -17.48 1.42
N VAL A 1024 26.52 -16.60 2.40
CA VAL A 1024 26.53 -16.94 3.82
C VAL A 1024 25.15 -17.40 4.33
N PHE A 1025 24.21 -17.66 3.42
CA PHE A 1025 22.92 -18.23 3.75
C PHE A 1025 23.08 -19.49 4.62
N ALA A 1026 22.31 -19.57 5.71
CA ALA A 1026 22.35 -20.66 6.69
C ALA A 1026 23.66 -20.82 7.49
N GLN A 1027 24.63 -19.89 7.36
CA GLN A 1027 25.92 -20.01 8.05
C GLN A 1027 25.89 -19.44 9.48
N PRO A 1028 26.68 -19.99 10.43
CA PRO A 1028 26.91 -19.35 11.72
C PRO A 1028 27.82 -18.12 11.59
N ARG A 1029 27.67 -17.15 12.50
CA ARG A 1029 28.43 -15.87 12.53
C ARG A 1029 28.67 -15.31 11.12
N GLN A 1030 27.57 -15.02 10.44
CA GLN A 1030 27.57 -14.58 9.04
C GLN A 1030 28.43 -13.34 8.84
N GLU A 1031 28.46 -12.43 9.83
CA GLU A 1031 29.27 -11.23 9.78
C GLU A 1031 30.78 -11.50 9.74
N ASP A 1032 31.29 -12.44 10.55
CA ASP A 1032 32.71 -12.82 10.55
C ASP A 1032 33.09 -13.41 9.19
N LEU A 1033 32.21 -14.29 8.66
CA LEU A 1033 32.41 -14.95 7.38
C LEU A 1033 32.36 -13.95 6.23
N LEU A 1034 31.38 -13.03 6.24
CA LEU A 1034 31.27 -11.93 5.29
C LEU A 1034 32.50 -11.03 5.36
N SER A 1035 32.94 -10.64 6.56
CA SER A 1035 34.12 -9.80 6.75
C SER A 1035 35.38 -10.47 6.20
N CYS A 1036 35.51 -11.78 6.37
CA CYS A 1036 36.61 -12.57 5.80
C CYS A 1036 36.54 -12.62 4.27
N LEU A 1037 35.35 -12.89 3.71
CA LEU A 1037 35.13 -12.90 2.25
C LEU A 1037 35.33 -11.51 1.63
N GLU A 1038 34.92 -10.44 2.30
CA GLU A 1038 35.11 -9.04 1.90
C GLU A 1038 36.60 -8.62 1.88
N GLN A 1039 37.44 -9.27 2.70
CA GLN A 1039 38.89 -9.03 2.71
C GLN A 1039 39.62 -9.86 1.65
N ASN A 1040 39.12 -11.07 1.36
CA ASN A 1040 39.82 -12.04 0.52
C ASN A 1040 39.42 -11.99 -0.96
N LEU A 1041 38.22 -11.52 -1.30
CA LEU A 1041 37.71 -11.47 -2.66
C LEU A 1041 37.71 -10.05 -3.23
N SER A 1042 38.08 -9.91 -4.50
CA SER A 1042 37.84 -8.68 -5.25
C SER A 1042 36.34 -8.48 -5.50
N GLU A 1043 35.91 -7.26 -5.84
CA GLU A 1043 34.49 -6.99 -6.13
C GLU A 1043 33.97 -7.79 -7.35
N GLU A 1044 34.81 -7.99 -8.37
CA GLU A 1044 34.49 -8.82 -9.54
C GLU A 1044 34.41 -10.31 -9.18
N ASP A 1045 35.37 -10.82 -8.40
CA ASP A 1045 35.37 -12.21 -7.95
C ASP A 1045 34.19 -12.51 -7.02
N ALA A 1046 33.79 -11.55 -6.17
CA ALA A 1046 32.63 -11.67 -5.30
C ALA A 1046 31.35 -11.89 -6.12
N VAL A 1047 31.11 -11.07 -7.15
CA VAL A 1047 29.91 -11.20 -8.01
C VAL A 1047 29.90 -12.54 -8.75
N ALA A 1048 31.02 -12.92 -9.36
CA ALA A 1048 31.15 -14.20 -10.06
C ALA A 1048 30.93 -15.41 -9.13
N SER A 1049 31.43 -15.30 -7.89
CA SER A 1049 31.32 -16.37 -6.89
C SER A 1049 29.90 -16.51 -6.35
N VAL A 1050 29.18 -15.41 -6.13
CA VAL A 1050 27.78 -15.42 -5.66
C VAL A 1050 26.87 -16.19 -6.61
N GLY A 1051 26.99 -15.96 -7.93
CA GLY A 1051 26.15 -16.63 -8.92
C GLY A 1051 26.31 -18.16 -8.92
N ARG A 1052 27.55 -18.65 -8.77
CA ARG A 1052 27.87 -20.08 -8.85
C ARG A 1052 27.75 -20.82 -7.51
N TRP A 1053 28.09 -20.17 -6.39
CA TRP A 1053 28.30 -20.83 -5.10
C TRP A 1053 27.24 -20.55 -4.05
N ARG A 1054 26.23 -19.73 -4.35
CA ARG A 1054 25.06 -19.59 -3.48
C ARG A 1054 24.31 -20.93 -3.36
N ILE A 1055 23.65 -21.11 -2.22
CA ILE A 1055 22.69 -22.20 -2.02
C ILE A 1055 21.45 -21.93 -2.89
N SER A 1056 21.23 -22.72 -3.93
CA SER A 1056 20.04 -22.61 -4.77
C SER A 1056 18.91 -23.44 -4.19
N LEU A 1057 17.75 -22.84 -3.95
CA LEU A 1057 16.56 -23.54 -3.43
C LEU A 1057 15.35 -23.39 -4.37
N GLY A 1058 15.59 -23.03 -5.64
CA GLY A 1058 14.54 -22.96 -6.65
C GLY A 1058 13.80 -24.30 -6.78
N PRO A 1059 12.48 -24.29 -7.02
CA PRO A 1059 11.71 -25.52 -7.23
C PRO A 1059 12.26 -26.26 -8.45
N ARG A 1060 12.54 -27.56 -8.30
CA ARG A 1060 12.93 -28.45 -9.40
C ARG A 1060 11.81 -29.45 -9.62
N ARG A 1061 11.20 -29.44 -10.81
CA ARG A 1061 10.25 -30.51 -11.21
C ARG A 1061 11.00 -31.84 -11.17
N ARG A 1062 10.36 -32.86 -10.58
CA ARG A 1062 10.88 -34.22 -10.56
C ARG A 1062 10.86 -34.84 -11.96
#